data_AF-K2EQ02-F1
#
_entry.id   AF-K2EQ02-F1
#
_cell.length_a   1.000
_cell.length_b   1.000
_cell.length_c   1.000
_cell.angle_alpha   90.00
_cell.angle_beta   90.00
_cell.angle_gamma   90.00
#
_symmetry.space_group_name_H-M   'P 1'
#
loop_
_entity.id
_entity.type
_entity.pdbx_description
1 polymer ?
#
loop_
_entity_poly.entity_id
_entity_poly.type
_entity_poly.pdbx_seq_one_letter_code
_entity_poly.pdbx_strand_id
1 'polypeptide(L)'
;MHFFQKTSCFILILSLILGLNIPFISKADSSDTSEGDVLSSIFGQAGIFSSAGLIKADPGVKKIITQILEDFGMEKEELLKATSQVNYMSYKTDAPQVNVQFVPTNPIPGKELTAIAETSLFRNKPNDMYFTWFLKRARCEEEPGSCDYNKDGETDIEDYKIEAMRIIASGNFEWQKILGKDDPNCTSEYPPDHCSLPNQYEGESGNNNDSDEYLAVFGGDDQVGKNSYCFARNVETGEDIEMESCEHLFPDVSSFPGLKDEKVGDGHFGAKEESFWRTDPNSNDTSSSGVMDEASVAGLGKMEFKWIYSPGDKIGVAVEGISTGSTSTKDSSFKTMWAISNNPDIIKTMGNGKENGDWYFHFNKKGDAYCGGKDGDCNVQISCSSENTTKAFANPGIPGKYEESNPAFKWKAEESSNLVILIDKSYPEGCEVCVNFDDNGEEGQECKTSETKLEEGEEEPEKPTIESINESLDDAFVEPTAGRDYKKINNNLSVSNSKPQYDSSTGGANSDTVAIRSNTTNNEDSGFTYYKWELAIAESPDSSNWRSLTQTDLGGNFPLEGIGLRELNIPLDSIKKEVLAAKGISENASAFYVRATLKTKENSSTDVTKEGLETTIITVQNSKGEIKVHSAKADAATGKLTHEEKERCTAESEKFICPVTPDEIISARIPTEQYNPSKFNFSWTLDGERLSPENSDNNLIYFPITEEIGKAYVLKLDIAGKDSAEKITLTRSFSISEPTANIKSTDPNNLSPVLMGQFVDKDKGLQWDDYSKDFFQAVAGSTVKLQAPNNTASLGTTTWTVDGEEIINTNNSSIEAFVSDGGNTLNLPVTKQLGASYTITSTTSHKQDEATKKALYDKWNISRSNLSENDIVKTIKVIVSDNINGEKKITYQKKDENKILASLFSGLPGYISFLFKIIVTFALIIFSSSLILSISPERKEY
;
A
#
# COMPACT_ATOMS: atom_id res chain seq x y z
N MET A 1 -60.55 -3.44 2.80
CA MET A 1 -59.42 -2.96 3.62
C MET A 1 -58.84 -4.05 4.53
N HIS A 2 -59.63 -4.91 5.18
CA HIS A 2 -59.13 -6.07 5.94
C HIS A 2 -58.47 -7.19 5.11
N PHE A 3 -58.63 -7.20 3.79
CA PHE A 3 -58.02 -8.19 2.90
C PHE A 3 -56.54 -7.88 2.60
N PHE A 4 -56.15 -6.61 2.56
CA PHE A 4 -54.75 -6.20 2.29
C PHE A 4 -53.81 -6.43 3.48
N GLN A 5 -54.34 -6.42 4.71
CA GLN A 5 -53.55 -6.60 5.92
C GLN A 5 -53.17 -8.07 6.18
N LYS A 6 -53.94 -9.03 5.63
CA LYS A 6 -53.63 -10.47 5.74
C LYS A 6 -52.65 -10.96 4.68
N THR A 7 -52.59 -10.32 3.51
CA THR A 7 -51.65 -10.67 2.44
C THR A 7 -50.21 -10.26 2.78
N SER A 8 -50.00 -9.11 3.43
CA SER A 8 -48.66 -8.70 3.88
C SER A 8 -48.06 -9.62 4.94
N CYS A 9 -48.88 -10.17 5.85
CA CYS A 9 -48.39 -11.11 6.88
C CYS A 9 -48.00 -12.47 6.28
N PHE A 10 -48.69 -12.89 5.21
CA PHE A 10 -48.38 -14.16 4.52
C PHE A 10 -47.11 -14.06 3.66
N ILE A 11 -46.87 -12.90 3.05
CA ILE A 11 -45.64 -12.62 2.29
C ILE A 11 -44.42 -12.56 3.22
N LEU A 12 -44.58 -12.01 4.44
CA LEU A 12 -43.52 -11.93 5.45
C LEU A 12 -43.09 -13.31 5.99
N ILE A 13 -44.04 -14.23 6.15
CA ILE A 13 -43.76 -15.62 6.54
C ILE A 13 -43.10 -16.39 5.39
N LEU A 14 -43.52 -16.13 4.15
CA LEU A 14 -42.93 -16.77 2.96
C LEU A 14 -41.49 -16.28 2.70
N SER A 15 -41.19 -15.01 2.94
CA SER A 15 -39.82 -14.47 2.85
C SER A 15 -38.88 -15.02 3.93
N LEU A 16 -39.40 -15.29 5.13
CA LEU A 16 -38.65 -15.92 6.22
C LEU A 16 -38.31 -17.39 5.96
N ILE A 17 -39.18 -18.10 5.22
CA ILE A 17 -38.96 -19.48 4.80
C ILE A 17 -37.99 -19.59 3.60
N LEU A 18 -37.90 -18.54 2.77
CA LEU A 18 -37.13 -18.56 1.51
C LEU A 18 -35.77 -17.84 1.57
N GLY A 19 -35.39 -17.23 2.70
CA GLY A 19 -34.04 -16.70 2.91
C GLY A 19 -33.60 -15.59 1.95
N LEU A 20 -34.53 -14.73 1.49
CA LEU A 20 -34.21 -13.62 0.59
C LEU A 20 -34.03 -12.31 1.38
N ASN A 21 -32.83 -11.72 1.26
CA ASN A 21 -32.45 -10.46 1.91
C ASN A 21 -32.85 -9.26 1.03
N ILE A 22 -33.70 -8.36 1.55
CA ILE A 22 -34.01 -7.06 0.91
C ILE A 22 -33.87 -5.97 1.99
N PRO A 23 -33.05 -4.92 1.79
CA PRO A 23 -32.91 -3.85 2.78
C PRO A 23 -34.01 -2.81 2.60
N PHE A 24 -34.66 -2.44 3.71
CA PHE A 24 -35.48 -1.23 3.81
C PHE A 24 -34.91 -0.31 4.91
N ILE A 25 -34.65 0.94 4.53
CA ILE A 25 -34.19 2.02 5.41
C ILE A 25 -35.42 2.70 6.03
N SER A 26 -35.43 2.90 7.35
CA SER A 26 -36.18 3.99 7.97
C SER A 26 -35.51 4.48 9.26
N LYS A 27 -35.37 5.80 9.35
CA LYS A 27 -34.84 6.63 10.43
C LYS A 27 -36.00 7.12 11.31
N ALA A 28 -35.87 7.10 12.64
CA ALA A 28 -36.53 8.06 13.55
C ALA A 28 -36.05 7.90 15.01
N ASP A 29 -35.89 9.06 15.64
CA ASP A 29 -35.50 9.36 17.03
C ASP A 29 -36.38 8.75 18.13
N SER A 30 -35.83 8.59 19.34
CA SER A 30 -36.32 9.29 20.54
C SER A 30 -35.54 8.94 21.82
N SER A 31 -35.64 9.89 22.76
CA SER A 31 -34.98 10.18 24.03
C SER A 31 -35.35 9.31 25.25
N ASP A 32 -34.45 9.37 26.25
CA ASP A 32 -34.64 9.31 27.72
C ASP A 32 -35.37 8.12 28.38
N THR A 33 -34.66 7.35 29.22
CA THR A 33 -34.70 7.48 30.72
C THR A 33 -34.00 6.32 31.46
N SER A 34 -33.30 6.72 32.53
CA SER A 34 -33.09 6.08 33.85
C SER A 34 -32.37 4.74 34.03
N GLU A 35 -31.23 4.86 34.72
CA GLU A 35 -30.77 4.13 35.92
C GLU A 35 -31.21 2.66 36.16
N GLY A 36 -30.19 1.81 36.26
CA GLY A 36 -30.25 0.57 37.04
C GLY A 36 -29.59 -0.63 36.36
N ASP A 37 -28.26 -0.75 36.42
CA ASP A 37 -27.66 -1.82 37.24
C ASP A 37 -26.13 -1.89 37.09
N VAL A 38 -25.52 -1.66 38.24
CA VAL A 38 -24.14 -1.97 38.60
C VAL A 38 -24.00 -3.49 38.60
N LEU A 39 -23.24 -4.07 37.65
CA LEU A 39 -22.47 -5.34 37.75
C LEU A 39 -22.03 -5.90 36.38
N SER A 40 -21.28 -5.14 35.55
CA SER A 40 -20.64 -5.71 34.35
C SER A 40 -19.29 -5.09 33.92
N SER A 41 -18.58 -4.34 34.78
CA SER A 41 -17.37 -3.59 34.35
C SER A 41 -16.02 -4.14 34.85
N ILE A 42 -15.87 -5.47 35.05
CA ILE A 42 -14.58 -6.04 35.51
C ILE A 42 -13.78 -6.77 34.41
N PHE A 43 -14.31 -7.01 33.21
CA PHE A 43 -13.48 -7.53 32.11
C PHE A 43 -13.87 -6.92 30.77
N GLY A 44 -13.09 -5.93 30.32
CA GLY A 44 -13.13 -5.46 28.94
C GLY A 44 -12.75 -3.99 28.76
N GLN A 45 -11.45 -3.69 28.78
CA GLN A 45 -10.78 -2.75 27.86
C GLN A 45 -9.32 -2.59 28.30
N ALA A 46 -8.43 -3.35 27.65
CA ALA A 46 -7.03 -2.99 27.52
C ALA A 46 -6.92 -2.13 26.25
N GLY A 47 -6.39 -0.91 26.41
CA GLY A 47 -6.12 0.01 25.31
C GLY A 47 -6.55 1.43 25.67
N ILE A 48 -5.62 2.37 25.48
CA ILE A 48 -5.71 3.83 25.75
C ILE A 48 -5.21 4.24 27.15
N PHE A 49 -3.88 4.32 27.27
CA PHE A 49 -3.23 5.39 28.03
C PHE A 49 -2.24 6.08 27.09
N SER A 50 -2.71 7.08 26.34
CA SER A 50 -1.86 8.12 25.78
C SER A 50 -1.79 9.26 26.80
N SER A 51 -0.55 9.61 27.13
CA SER A 51 -0.09 10.65 28.04
C SER A 51 -0.93 11.93 28.10
N ALA A 52 -1.45 12.23 29.30
CA ALA A 52 -1.87 13.56 29.72
C ALA A 52 -1.21 13.91 31.05
N GLY A 53 -0.46 15.03 31.07
CA GLY A 53 -0.13 15.85 32.24
C GLY A 53 0.54 15.18 33.44
N LEU A 54 1.88 15.18 33.49
CA LEU A 54 2.58 15.04 34.77
C LEU A 54 2.46 16.34 35.57
N ILE A 55 1.59 16.27 36.57
CA ILE A 55 1.44 17.20 37.70
C ILE A 55 2.82 17.50 38.28
N LYS A 56 3.12 18.78 38.60
CA LYS A 56 4.24 19.16 39.46
C LYS A 56 4.14 18.36 40.77
N ALA A 57 4.94 17.32 40.90
CA ALA A 57 4.91 16.43 42.05
C ALA A 57 5.37 17.19 43.31
N ASP A 58 4.45 17.32 44.26
CA ASP A 58 4.73 17.65 45.64
C ASP A 58 5.88 16.74 46.16
N PRO A 59 6.87 17.25 46.91
CA PRO A 59 7.92 16.44 47.54
C PRO A 59 7.40 15.20 48.31
N GLY A 60 6.14 15.21 48.77
CA GLY A 60 5.48 14.02 49.35
C GLY A 60 5.29 12.86 48.37
N VAL A 61 4.96 13.13 47.11
CA VAL A 61 4.72 12.10 46.07
C VAL A 61 6.03 11.48 45.60
N LYS A 62 7.10 12.29 45.54
CA LYS A 62 8.46 11.78 45.24
C LYS A 62 8.91 10.75 46.27
N LYS A 63 8.58 10.97 47.55
CA LYS A 63 8.95 10.05 48.63
C LYS A 63 8.20 8.73 48.54
N ILE A 64 6.91 8.76 48.21
CA ILE A 64 6.08 7.57 48.03
C ILE A 64 6.52 6.76 46.80
N ILE A 65 6.80 7.41 45.67
CA ILE A 65 7.28 6.73 44.46
C ILE A 65 8.67 6.13 44.70
N THR A 66 9.57 6.84 45.38
CA THR A 66 10.91 6.29 45.71
C THR A 66 10.80 5.08 46.63
N GLN A 67 9.87 5.10 47.59
CA GLN A 67 9.68 4.02 48.55
C GLN A 67 9.02 2.77 47.91
N ILE A 68 8.08 2.99 46.97
CA ILE A 68 7.51 1.91 46.15
C ILE A 68 8.59 1.28 45.25
N LEU A 69 9.45 2.10 44.62
CA LEU A 69 10.49 1.60 43.72
C LEU A 69 11.62 0.86 44.45
N GLU A 70 11.97 1.29 45.67
CA GLU A 70 12.88 0.56 46.56
C GLU A 70 12.27 -0.78 47.01
N ASP A 71 10.97 -0.82 47.32
CA ASP A 71 10.26 -2.04 47.69
C ASP A 71 10.14 -3.05 46.53
N PHE A 72 10.24 -2.60 45.27
CA PHE A 72 10.25 -3.45 44.06
C PHE A 72 11.65 -3.79 43.54
N GLY A 73 12.72 -3.33 44.19
CA GLY A 73 14.10 -3.72 43.85
C GLY A 73 14.61 -3.22 42.49
N MET A 74 14.01 -2.15 41.93
CA MET A 74 14.49 -1.54 40.69
C MET A 74 15.64 -0.57 40.96
N GLU A 75 16.74 -0.68 40.20
CA GLU A 75 17.91 0.20 40.35
C GLU A 75 17.61 1.63 39.85
N LYS A 76 17.94 2.60 40.70
CA LYS A 76 17.73 4.04 40.48
C LYS A 76 18.43 4.58 39.21
N GLU A 77 19.50 3.94 38.77
CA GLU A 77 20.30 4.34 37.60
C GLU A 77 19.68 3.92 36.26
N GLU A 78 18.92 2.82 36.21
CA GLU A 78 18.14 2.46 35.01
C GLU A 78 16.94 3.38 34.82
N LEU A 79 16.29 3.82 35.90
CA LEU A 79 15.22 4.81 35.82
C LEU A 79 15.74 6.18 35.36
N LEU A 80 16.95 6.59 35.78
CA LEU A 80 17.57 7.82 35.30
C LEU A 80 17.85 7.78 33.79
N LYS A 81 18.29 6.62 33.27
CA LYS A 81 18.44 6.38 31.82
C LYS A 81 17.10 6.35 31.08
N ALA A 82 16.06 5.79 31.69
CA ALA A 82 14.71 5.82 31.11
C ALA A 82 14.12 7.24 31.11
N THR A 83 14.33 8.03 32.17
CA THR A 83 13.87 9.42 32.23
C THR A 83 14.66 10.36 31.32
N SER A 84 15.94 10.12 31.07
CA SER A 84 16.69 10.89 30.07
C SER A 84 16.23 10.55 28.65
N GLN A 85 15.96 9.27 28.33
CA GLN A 85 15.38 8.88 27.03
C GLN A 85 13.95 9.43 26.81
N VAL A 86 13.14 9.54 27.86
CA VAL A 86 11.81 10.19 27.79
C VAL A 86 11.93 11.70 27.61
N ASN A 87 12.99 12.34 28.13
CA ASN A 87 13.23 13.76 27.92
C ASN A 87 13.66 14.07 26.48
N TYR A 88 14.43 13.20 25.80
CA TYR A 88 14.84 13.42 24.40
C TYR A 88 13.72 13.18 23.37
N MET A 89 12.71 12.36 23.69
CA MET A 89 11.56 12.11 22.80
C MET A 89 10.53 13.26 22.81
N SER A 90 10.47 14.05 23.88
CA SER A 90 9.54 15.21 23.96
C SER A 90 10.00 16.45 23.19
N TYR A 91 11.23 16.48 22.68
CA TYR A 91 11.78 17.62 21.93
C TYR A 91 11.84 17.42 20.40
N LYS A 92 11.29 16.30 19.87
CA LYS A 92 11.20 16.05 18.42
C LYS A 92 9.75 15.84 17.98
N THR A 93 8.86 16.76 18.36
CA THR A 93 7.52 16.81 17.77
C THR A 93 7.59 17.56 16.44
N ASP A 94 7.05 16.96 15.38
CA ASP A 94 7.00 17.58 14.05
C ASP A 94 6.27 18.95 14.12
N ALA A 95 6.80 19.94 13.41
CA ALA A 95 6.20 21.27 13.30
C ALA A 95 5.03 21.27 12.31
N PRO A 96 4.13 22.27 12.35
CA PRO A 96 3.15 22.47 11.29
C PRO A 96 3.77 22.50 9.90
N GLN A 97 3.14 21.83 8.94
CA GLN A 97 3.64 21.72 7.57
C GLN A 97 2.54 22.06 6.57
N VAL A 98 2.95 22.57 5.40
CA VAL A 98 2.08 22.82 4.26
C VAL A 98 2.72 22.26 2.99
N ASN A 99 1.92 21.56 2.19
CA ASN A 99 2.28 21.06 0.88
C ASN A 99 1.39 21.70 -0.18
N VAL A 100 1.95 22.07 -1.33
CA VAL A 100 1.21 22.73 -2.41
C VAL A 100 0.96 21.73 -3.55
N GLN A 101 -0.30 21.55 -3.92
CA GLN A 101 -0.71 20.74 -5.08
C GLN A 101 -1.30 21.60 -6.18
N PHE A 102 -1.09 21.22 -7.44
CA PHE A 102 -1.62 21.95 -8.60
C PHE A 102 -2.71 21.17 -9.34
N VAL A 103 -3.80 21.86 -9.69
CA VAL A 103 -4.92 21.33 -10.46
C VAL A 103 -5.22 22.26 -11.65
N PRO A 104 -5.07 21.81 -12.90
CA PRO A 104 -4.55 20.50 -13.29
C PRO A 104 -3.05 20.37 -12.98
N THR A 105 -2.57 19.14 -12.74
CA THR A 105 -1.15 18.85 -12.48
C THR A 105 -0.21 19.16 -13.66
N ASN A 106 -0.79 19.44 -14.84
CA ASN A 106 -0.08 19.86 -16.04
C ASN A 106 -0.66 21.21 -16.49
N PRO A 107 -0.09 22.32 -16.01
CA PRO A 107 -0.65 23.64 -16.27
C PRO A 107 -0.49 24.03 -17.73
N ILE A 108 -1.56 24.55 -18.34
CA ILE A 108 -1.57 24.99 -19.74
C ILE A 108 -1.46 26.52 -19.74
N PRO A 109 -0.47 27.11 -20.44
CA PRO A 109 -0.36 28.57 -20.57
C PRO A 109 -1.67 29.22 -21.02
N GLY A 110 -2.10 30.27 -20.31
CA GLY A 110 -3.35 30.98 -20.56
C GLY A 110 -4.61 30.26 -20.10
N LYS A 111 -4.49 29.18 -19.33
CA LYS A 111 -5.62 28.51 -18.64
C LYS A 111 -5.53 28.72 -17.15
N GLU A 112 -6.70 28.62 -16.50
CA GLU A 112 -6.79 28.65 -15.04
C GLU A 112 -6.04 27.46 -14.44
N LEU A 113 -5.26 27.76 -13.42
CA LEU A 113 -4.54 26.82 -12.58
C LEU A 113 -4.95 27.08 -11.14
N THR A 114 -5.23 26.01 -10.40
CA THR A 114 -5.52 26.06 -8.97
C THR A 114 -4.33 25.49 -8.20
N ALA A 115 -3.78 26.24 -7.26
CA ALA A 115 -2.91 25.73 -6.21
C ALA A 115 -3.75 25.42 -4.96
N ILE A 116 -3.49 24.29 -4.32
CA ILE A 116 -4.20 23.81 -3.12
C ILE A 116 -3.17 23.62 -2.02
N ALA A 117 -3.35 24.30 -0.89
CA ALA A 117 -2.51 24.17 0.30
C ALA A 117 -3.03 23.06 1.21
N GLU A 118 -2.30 21.94 1.27
CA GLU A 118 -2.56 20.84 2.19
C GLU A 118 -1.78 21.04 3.48
N THR A 119 -2.48 21.28 4.58
CA THR A 119 -1.90 21.59 5.88
C THR A 119 -1.91 20.37 6.78
N SER A 120 -0.89 20.25 7.65
CA SER A 120 -0.83 19.20 8.67
C SER A 120 -0.27 19.74 9.98
N LEU A 121 -0.60 19.05 11.08
CA LEU A 121 -0.15 19.38 12.44
C LEU A 121 -0.65 20.73 13.01
N PHE A 122 -1.70 21.29 12.40
CA PHE A 122 -2.56 22.33 12.97
C PHE A 122 -3.78 21.74 13.68
N ARG A 123 -4.31 22.46 14.68
CA ARG A 123 -5.55 22.11 15.39
C ARG A 123 -6.79 22.79 14.82
N ASN A 124 -6.64 23.96 14.21
CA ASN A 124 -7.75 24.70 13.63
C ASN A 124 -8.34 23.90 12.46
N LYS A 125 -9.59 24.23 12.11
CA LYS A 125 -10.11 23.81 10.81
C LYS A 125 -9.50 24.73 9.75
N PRO A 126 -9.28 24.24 8.53
CA PRO A 126 -8.70 25.07 7.48
C PRO A 126 -9.45 26.37 7.19
N ASN A 127 -10.78 26.39 7.31
CA ASN A 127 -11.55 27.62 7.08
C ASN A 127 -11.29 28.72 8.13
N ASP A 128 -10.73 28.35 9.29
CA ASP A 128 -10.45 29.28 10.38
C ASP A 128 -8.97 29.74 10.36
N MET A 129 -8.13 29.24 9.45
CA MET A 129 -6.70 29.60 9.32
C MET A 129 -6.46 30.67 8.27
N TYR A 130 -5.33 31.39 8.35
CA TYR A 130 -4.91 32.33 7.31
C TYR A 130 -3.93 31.68 6.34
N PHE A 131 -4.15 31.91 5.05
CA PHE A 131 -3.31 31.45 3.96
C PHE A 131 -2.76 32.67 3.21
N THR A 132 -1.52 33.03 3.49
CA THR A 132 -0.82 34.09 2.77
C THR A 132 -0.16 33.52 1.52
N TRP A 133 -0.86 33.58 0.38
CA TRP A 133 -0.32 33.25 -0.92
C TRP A 133 0.57 34.37 -1.48
N PHE A 134 1.58 34.00 -2.24
CA PHE A 134 2.43 34.93 -2.99
C PHE A 134 2.78 34.37 -4.37
N LEU A 135 2.60 35.20 -5.40
CA LEU A 135 2.74 34.82 -6.81
C LEU A 135 3.79 35.70 -7.49
N LYS A 136 4.91 35.08 -7.87
CA LYS A 136 5.95 35.70 -8.68
C LYS A 136 5.69 35.41 -10.16
N ARG A 137 5.36 36.44 -10.93
CA ARG A 137 5.17 36.33 -12.38
C ARG A 137 6.52 36.33 -13.10
N ALA A 138 6.63 35.56 -14.19
CA ALA A 138 7.84 35.55 -15.01
C ALA A 138 8.25 36.96 -15.51
N ARG A 139 7.27 37.83 -15.81
CA ARG A 139 7.51 39.21 -16.27
C ARG A 139 8.27 40.07 -15.25
N CYS A 140 8.15 39.77 -13.96
CA CYS A 140 8.81 40.54 -12.90
C CYS A 140 10.34 40.39 -12.96
N GLU A 141 10.85 39.32 -13.57
CA GLU A 141 12.30 39.15 -13.78
C GLU A 141 12.79 39.93 -15.01
N GLU A 142 11.93 40.14 -16.01
CA GLU A 142 12.27 40.85 -17.25
C GLU A 142 12.24 42.37 -17.06
N GLU A 143 11.31 42.88 -16.26
CA GLU A 143 11.12 44.30 -15.96
C GLU A 143 10.92 44.49 -14.45
N PRO A 144 12.00 44.61 -13.63
CA PRO A 144 11.91 44.60 -12.17
C PRO A 144 10.87 45.58 -11.61
N GLY A 145 10.91 46.86 -12.00
CA GLY A 145 9.95 47.87 -11.53
C GLY A 145 8.52 47.74 -12.10
N SER A 146 8.23 46.73 -12.92
CA SER A 146 6.84 46.47 -13.36
C SER A 146 6.01 45.81 -12.26
N CYS A 147 6.63 45.13 -11.29
CA CYS A 147 5.91 44.40 -10.25
C CYS A 147 5.98 45.05 -8.86
N ASP A 148 6.55 46.25 -8.75
CA ASP A 148 6.49 47.10 -7.56
C ASP A 148 5.06 47.63 -7.36
N TYR A 149 4.25 46.86 -6.65
CA TYR A 149 2.83 47.09 -6.41
C TYR A 149 2.56 47.96 -5.19
N ASN A 150 3.44 47.98 -4.19
CA ASN A 150 3.36 48.86 -3.02
C ASN A 150 4.08 50.21 -3.23
N LYS A 151 4.87 50.37 -4.30
CA LYS A 151 5.60 51.60 -4.68
C LYS A 151 6.68 52.04 -3.69
N ASP A 152 7.33 51.10 -3.02
CA ASP A 152 8.51 51.40 -2.20
C ASP A 152 9.80 51.55 -3.02
N GLY A 153 9.77 51.20 -4.31
CA GLY A 153 10.90 51.27 -5.22
C GLY A 153 11.70 49.97 -5.33
N GLU A 154 11.27 48.91 -4.65
CA GLU A 154 11.85 47.58 -4.72
C GLU A 154 10.83 46.59 -5.32
N THR A 155 11.25 45.35 -5.57
CA THR A 155 10.33 44.32 -6.06
C THR A 155 10.64 43.04 -5.33
N ASP A 156 9.86 42.79 -4.28
CA ASP A 156 10.19 41.80 -3.26
C ASP A 156 8.98 40.90 -2.92
N ILE A 157 9.07 40.21 -1.79
CA ILE A 157 8.02 39.28 -1.35
C ILE A 157 6.68 39.97 -1.10
N GLU A 158 6.67 41.22 -0.64
CA GLU A 158 5.44 41.94 -0.33
C GLU A 158 4.64 42.21 -1.61
N ASP A 159 5.31 42.53 -2.71
CA ASP A 159 4.67 42.66 -4.02
C ASP A 159 4.05 41.36 -4.51
N TYR A 160 4.75 40.24 -4.31
CA TYR A 160 4.23 38.93 -4.72
C TYR A 160 3.03 38.51 -3.87
N LYS A 161 3.00 38.86 -2.58
CA LYS A 161 1.81 38.71 -1.73
C LYS A 161 0.66 39.59 -2.22
N ILE A 162 0.93 40.86 -2.54
CA ILE A 162 -0.09 41.80 -3.05
C ILE A 162 -0.70 41.28 -4.37
N GLU A 163 0.11 40.79 -5.31
CA GLU A 163 -0.38 40.19 -6.56
C GLU A 163 -1.36 39.05 -6.30
N ALA A 164 -0.98 38.10 -5.43
CA ALA A 164 -1.83 36.96 -5.11
C ALA A 164 -3.12 37.39 -4.38
N MET A 165 -3.02 38.26 -3.38
CA MET A 165 -4.18 38.71 -2.61
C MET A 165 -5.16 39.55 -3.42
N ARG A 166 -4.67 40.38 -4.36
CA ARG A 166 -5.55 41.06 -5.33
C ARG A 166 -6.36 40.08 -6.16
N ILE A 167 -5.74 38.99 -6.63
CA ILE A 167 -6.45 37.96 -7.41
C ILE A 167 -7.50 37.25 -6.54
N ILE A 168 -7.17 36.94 -5.28
CA ILE A 168 -8.09 36.29 -4.34
C ILE A 168 -9.29 37.19 -4.03
N ALA A 169 -9.05 38.44 -3.65
CA ALA A 169 -10.09 39.36 -3.21
C ALA A 169 -11.01 39.79 -4.35
N SER A 170 -10.43 40.13 -5.51
CA SER A 170 -11.23 40.53 -6.68
C SER A 170 -12.00 39.36 -7.31
N GLY A 171 -11.49 38.12 -7.22
CA GLY A 171 -12.12 36.97 -7.85
C GLY A 171 -12.35 37.17 -9.35
N ASN A 172 -13.62 37.18 -9.78
CA ASN A 172 -14.01 37.44 -11.18
C ASN A 172 -14.49 38.88 -11.44
N PHE A 173 -14.28 39.78 -10.48
CA PHE A 173 -14.71 41.16 -10.60
C PHE A 173 -13.90 41.92 -11.65
N GLU A 174 -14.60 42.42 -12.66
CA GLU A 174 -14.00 43.18 -13.75
C GLU A 174 -13.84 44.65 -13.37
N TRP A 175 -13.01 44.95 -12.36
CA TRP A 175 -12.71 46.30 -11.86
C TRP A 175 -12.39 47.31 -12.98
N GLN A 176 -11.77 46.84 -14.07
CA GLN A 176 -11.48 47.64 -15.27
C GLN A 176 -12.73 48.24 -15.95
N LYS A 177 -13.91 47.61 -15.82
CA LYS A 177 -15.16 48.13 -16.37
C LYS A 177 -15.68 49.33 -15.58
N ILE A 178 -15.27 49.47 -14.32
CA ILE A 178 -15.71 50.53 -13.41
C ILE A 178 -14.82 51.77 -13.53
N LEU A 179 -13.53 51.59 -13.85
CA LEU A 179 -12.59 52.71 -14.07
C LEU A 179 -12.86 53.58 -15.31
N GLY A 180 -13.91 53.28 -16.09
CA GLY A 180 -14.33 54.11 -17.22
C GLY A 180 -13.45 53.95 -18.45
N LYS A 181 -14.01 53.41 -19.53
CA LYS A 181 -13.36 53.18 -20.83
C LYS A 181 -12.90 54.45 -21.58
N ASP A 182 -13.13 55.63 -21.03
CA ASP A 182 -12.96 56.91 -21.73
C ASP A 182 -11.71 57.71 -21.31
N ASP A 183 -10.91 57.23 -20.35
CA ASP A 183 -9.57 57.78 -20.08
C ASP A 183 -8.50 57.02 -20.88
N PRO A 184 -7.94 57.59 -21.96
CA PRO A 184 -6.91 56.94 -22.76
C PRO A 184 -5.61 56.64 -22.00
N ASN A 185 -5.41 57.23 -20.81
CA ASN A 185 -4.27 56.92 -19.93
C ASN A 185 -4.49 55.67 -19.05
N CYS A 186 -5.71 55.10 -18.99
CA CYS A 186 -6.05 53.93 -18.18
C CYS A 186 -6.21 52.65 -19.02
N THR A 187 -5.36 52.48 -20.05
CA THR A 187 -5.50 51.41 -21.05
C THR A 187 -4.44 50.31 -20.96
N SER A 188 -3.65 50.27 -19.88
CA SER A 188 -2.68 49.21 -19.64
C SER A 188 -3.06 48.38 -18.42
N GLU A 189 -2.52 47.16 -18.34
CA GLU A 189 -2.64 46.19 -17.23
C GLU A 189 -2.28 46.78 -15.85
N TYR A 190 -1.68 47.98 -15.86
CA TYR A 190 -1.42 48.87 -14.74
C TYR A 190 -2.11 50.23 -14.98
N PRO A 191 -3.05 50.67 -14.12
CA PRO A 191 -3.47 52.06 -14.10
C PRO A 191 -2.32 52.88 -13.48
N PRO A 192 -1.69 53.82 -14.20
CA PRO A 192 -0.81 54.78 -13.56
C PRO A 192 -1.61 55.64 -12.57
N ASP A 193 -0.90 56.21 -11.59
CA ASP A 193 -1.33 57.11 -10.50
C ASP A 193 -2.10 58.37 -10.94
N HIS A 194 -2.36 58.49 -12.24
CA HIS A 194 -3.10 59.56 -12.89
C HIS A 194 -4.48 59.13 -13.39
N CYS A 195 -4.89 57.88 -13.18
CA CYS A 195 -6.27 57.47 -13.41
C CYS A 195 -7.16 58.16 -12.37
N SER A 196 -7.98 59.11 -12.82
CA SER A 196 -8.97 59.75 -11.97
C SER A 196 -9.92 58.65 -11.47
N LEU A 197 -9.85 58.32 -10.18
CA LEU A 197 -10.75 57.35 -9.58
C LEU A 197 -12.19 57.79 -9.88
N PRO A 198 -13.09 56.87 -10.31
CA PRO A 198 -14.49 57.21 -10.47
C PRO A 198 -15.03 57.82 -9.17
N ASN A 199 -15.99 58.74 -9.27
CA ASN A 199 -16.68 59.34 -8.11
C ASN A 199 -17.25 58.32 -7.08
N GLN A 200 -17.28 57.02 -7.39
CA GLN A 200 -17.64 55.94 -6.45
C GLN A 200 -16.54 55.60 -5.44
N TYR A 201 -15.26 55.83 -5.77
CA TYR A 201 -14.13 55.67 -4.84
C TYR A 201 -13.66 57.02 -4.26
N GLU A 202 -14.18 58.15 -4.76
CA GLU A 202 -13.90 59.49 -4.22
C GLU A 202 -14.80 59.81 -3.02
N GLY A 203 -14.27 59.62 -1.82
CA GLY A 203 -14.80 60.23 -0.61
C GLY A 203 -14.09 59.77 0.66
N GLU A 204 -13.44 60.69 1.38
CA GLU A 204 -12.99 60.48 2.78
C GLU A 204 -14.17 60.31 3.76
N SER A 205 -15.41 60.26 3.26
CA SER A 205 -16.66 60.14 4.01
C SER A 205 -17.81 59.58 3.15
N GLY A 206 -17.50 58.85 2.08
CA GLY A 206 -18.54 58.13 1.34
C GLY A 206 -19.14 57.09 2.28
N ASN A 207 -20.47 57.06 2.43
CA ASN A 207 -21.16 55.95 3.09
C ASN A 207 -20.85 54.66 2.29
N ASN A 208 -19.75 53.95 2.59
CA ASN A 208 -19.65 52.53 2.29
C ASN A 208 -20.66 51.84 3.23
N ASN A 209 -21.79 51.41 2.67
CA ASN A 209 -22.90 50.85 3.46
C ASN A 209 -22.74 49.34 3.67
N ASP A 210 -21.62 48.79 3.26
CA ASP A 210 -21.26 47.39 3.21
C ASP A 210 -20.15 47.14 4.21
N SER A 211 -20.52 46.93 5.47
CA SER A 211 -19.59 46.62 6.57
C SER A 211 -18.67 45.45 6.21
N ASP A 212 -17.47 45.79 5.77
CA ASP A 212 -16.33 44.98 5.34
C ASP A 212 -15.25 44.88 6.42
N GLU A 213 -15.41 45.66 7.50
CA GLU A 213 -14.60 45.67 8.72
C GLU A 213 -14.34 44.25 9.27
N TYR A 214 -13.09 43.79 9.18
CA TYR A 214 -12.60 42.52 9.71
C TYR A 214 -11.34 42.73 10.55
N LEU A 215 -11.44 42.46 11.86
CA LEU A 215 -10.27 42.47 12.73
C LEU A 215 -9.64 41.08 12.81
N ALA A 216 -8.45 40.93 12.22
CA ALA A 216 -7.70 39.69 12.29
C ALA A 216 -7.18 39.40 13.70
N VAL A 217 -7.22 38.13 14.09
CA VAL A 217 -6.65 37.62 15.35
C VAL A 217 -5.63 36.52 15.09
N PHE A 218 -4.58 36.45 15.91
CA PHE A 218 -3.49 35.49 15.73
C PHE A 218 -3.91 34.03 15.86
N GLY A 219 -3.40 33.19 14.95
CA GLY A 219 -3.63 31.75 14.94
C GLY A 219 -4.98 31.32 14.38
N GLY A 220 -5.74 32.24 13.80
CA GLY A 220 -7.01 31.97 13.12
C GLY A 220 -8.25 32.50 13.83
N ASP A 221 -9.37 32.59 13.10
CA ASP A 221 -10.61 33.23 13.57
C ASP A 221 -11.25 32.51 14.79
N ASP A 222 -10.94 31.22 14.99
CA ASP A 222 -11.37 30.49 16.20
C ASP A 222 -10.58 30.88 17.47
N GLN A 223 -9.65 31.84 17.38
CA GLN A 223 -8.86 32.36 18.50
C GLN A 223 -9.32 33.72 19.04
N VAL A 224 -10.44 34.28 18.54
CA VAL A 224 -10.98 35.54 19.05
C VAL A 224 -11.13 35.51 20.58
N GLY A 225 -10.52 36.50 21.25
CA GLY A 225 -10.56 36.67 22.71
C GLY A 225 -9.61 35.77 23.51
N LYS A 226 -8.68 35.04 22.86
CA LYS A 226 -7.65 34.21 23.53
C LYS A 226 -6.27 34.87 23.45
N ASN A 227 -5.37 34.48 24.36
CA ASN A 227 -3.97 34.91 24.32
C ASN A 227 -3.25 34.22 23.16
N SER A 228 -2.42 34.97 22.44
CA SER A 228 -1.52 34.46 21.40
C SER A 228 -0.10 34.30 21.94
N TYR A 229 0.56 33.22 21.54
CA TYR A 229 1.98 32.99 21.80
C TYR A 229 2.61 32.44 20.54
N CYS A 230 3.42 33.26 19.88
CA CYS A 230 3.94 32.98 18.55
C CYS A 230 5.31 32.31 18.59
N PHE A 231 5.48 31.28 17.76
CA PHE A 231 6.70 30.50 17.68
C PHE A 231 7.10 30.24 16.23
N ALA A 232 8.40 30.27 15.96
CA ALA A 232 9.00 29.80 14.71
C ALA A 232 9.76 28.49 14.95
N ARG A 233 9.75 27.59 13.95
CA ARG A 233 10.50 26.33 14.00
C ARG A 233 11.88 26.54 13.38
N ASN A 234 12.92 26.14 14.11
CA ASN A 234 14.22 25.85 13.53
C ASN A 234 14.17 24.50 12.81
N VAL A 235 14.35 24.50 11.49
CA VAL A 235 14.28 23.27 10.69
C VAL A 235 15.50 22.38 10.91
N GLU A 236 16.68 22.97 11.16
CA GLU A 236 17.93 22.25 11.38
C GLU A 236 17.99 21.57 12.76
N THR A 237 17.66 22.31 13.81
CA THR A 237 17.72 21.80 15.20
C THR A 237 16.42 21.12 15.63
N GLY A 238 15.31 21.41 14.96
CA GLY A 238 13.98 20.95 15.32
C GLY A 238 13.37 21.68 16.52
N GLU A 239 13.94 22.80 16.97
CA GLU A 239 13.49 23.58 18.12
C GLU A 239 12.40 24.62 17.78
N ASP A 240 11.40 24.79 18.65
CA ASP A 240 10.44 25.90 18.56
C ASP A 240 10.94 27.09 19.38
N ILE A 241 11.20 28.22 18.73
CA ILE A 241 11.67 29.44 19.37
C ILE A 241 10.51 30.44 19.45
N GLU A 242 10.29 30.99 20.65
CA GLU A 242 9.27 32.03 20.86
C GLU A 242 9.72 33.33 20.19
N MET A 243 8.84 33.95 19.43
CA MET A 243 9.10 35.21 18.74
C MET A 243 9.16 36.39 19.71
N GLU A 244 9.75 37.50 19.25
CA GLU A 244 9.78 38.76 20.02
C GLU A 244 8.38 39.37 20.17
N SER A 245 7.63 39.41 19.06
CA SER A 245 6.24 39.86 18.96
C SER A 245 5.43 38.91 18.07
N CYS A 246 4.13 38.85 18.29
CA CYS A 246 3.19 38.24 17.35
C CYS A 246 2.82 39.27 16.29
N GLU A 247 3.11 38.97 15.02
CA GLU A 247 2.75 39.79 13.86
C GLU A 247 2.29 38.87 12.73
N HIS A 248 1.32 39.33 11.94
CA HIS A 248 0.79 38.56 10.81
C HIS A 248 1.73 38.67 9.61
N LEU A 249 1.77 37.64 8.76
CA LEU A 249 2.51 37.65 7.49
C LEU A 249 1.74 38.33 6.35
N PHE A 250 0.69 39.09 6.66
CA PHE A 250 -0.14 39.75 5.65
C PHE A 250 0.68 40.73 4.80
N PRO A 251 0.24 41.04 3.57
CA PRO A 251 0.96 41.98 2.71
C PRO A 251 1.08 43.37 3.34
N ASP A 252 2.27 43.96 3.32
CA ASP A 252 2.50 45.35 3.73
C ASP A 252 2.14 46.34 2.60
N VAL A 253 1.16 47.21 2.87
CA VAL A 253 0.67 48.22 1.94
C VAL A 253 1.03 49.65 2.38
N SER A 254 1.72 49.81 3.51
CA SER A 254 1.98 51.10 4.14
C SER A 254 2.91 52.01 3.32
N SER A 255 3.70 51.44 2.42
CA SER A 255 4.53 52.18 1.47
C SER A 255 3.71 52.82 0.33
N PHE A 256 2.49 52.35 0.08
CA PHE A 256 1.69 52.82 -1.04
C PHE A 256 1.14 54.24 -0.80
N PRO A 257 1.26 55.16 -1.78
CA PRO A 257 0.73 56.50 -1.66
C PRO A 257 -0.78 56.51 -1.37
N GLY A 258 -1.14 56.92 -0.15
CA GLY A 258 -2.54 57.02 0.30
C GLY A 258 -3.00 55.92 1.24
N LEU A 259 -2.17 54.90 1.51
CA LEU A 259 -2.45 53.78 2.44
C LEU A 259 -1.48 53.70 3.62
N LYS A 260 -0.77 54.80 3.92
CA LYS A 260 0.32 54.80 4.91
C LYS A 260 -0.08 54.37 6.32
N ASP A 261 -1.32 54.62 6.69
CA ASP A 261 -1.85 54.31 8.02
C ASP A 261 -2.77 53.07 8.01
N GLU A 262 -2.95 52.42 6.85
CA GLU A 262 -3.86 51.27 6.67
C GLU A 262 -3.08 49.95 6.83
N LYS A 263 -3.71 48.94 7.41
CA LYS A 263 -3.15 47.59 7.53
C LYS A 263 -4.20 46.54 7.25
N VAL A 264 -3.80 45.46 6.57
CA VAL A 264 -4.69 44.33 6.32
C VAL A 264 -5.17 43.72 7.66
N GLY A 265 -6.48 43.64 7.85
CA GLY A 265 -7.08 43.02 9.02
C GLY A 265 -7.08 43.90 10.27
N ASP A 266 -7.00 45.23 10.12
CA ASP A 266 -7.08 46.17 11.24
C ASP A 266 -8.52 46.51 11.65
N GLY A 267 -9.50 46.00 10.90
CA GLY A 267 -10.92 46.24 11.12
C GLY A 267 -11.43 47.50 10.45
N HIS A 268 -10.67 48.06 9.51
CA HIS A 268 -11.08 49.12 8.61
C HIS A 268 -10.76 48.70 7.18
N PHE A 269 -11.76 48.72 6.29
CA PHE A 269 -11.55 48.49 4.87
C PHE A 269 -12.20 49.63 4.07
N GLY A 270 -11.40 50.65 3.79
CA GLY A 270 -11.90 51.89 3.19
C GLY A 270 -11.95 51.83 1.65
N ALA A 271 -12.61 52.82 1.04
CA ALA A 271 -12.64 52.97 -0.43
C ALA A 271 -11.24 53.01 -1.09
N LYS A 272 -10.20 53.43 -0.36
CA LYS A 272 -8.81 53.42 -0.87
C LYS A 272 -8.23 52.00 -0.90
N GLU A 273 -8.48 51.21 0.14
CA GLU A 273 -8.07 49.81 0.19
C GLU A 273 -8.84 48.99 -0.84
N GLU A 274 -10.15 49.22 -0.94
CA GLU A 274 -11.01 48.69 -1.97
C GLU A 274 -10.45 48.90 -3.39
N SER A 275 -10.04 50.14 -3.68
CA SER A 275 -9.41 50.49 -4.94
C SER A 275 -8.05 49.81 -5.14
N PHE A 276 -7.27 49.64 -4.07
CA PHE A 276 -5.95 49.01 -4.13
C PHE A 276 -6.05 47.49 -4.33
N TRP A 277 -6.99 46.83 -3.64
CA TRP A 277 -7.24 45.39 -3.68
C TRP A 277 -8.11 44.96 -4.86
N ARG A 278 -8.68 45.92 -5.61
CA ARG A 278 -9.54 45.72 -6.78
C ARG A 278 -10.86 45.05 -6.41
N THR A 279 -11.45 45.47 -5.30
CA THR A 279 -12.76 45.02 -4.83
C THR A 279 -13.87 46.01 -5.23
N ASP A 280 -15.13 45.59 -5.10
CA ASP A 280 -16.31 46.40 -5.36
C ASP A 280 -16.76 47.15 -4.09
N PRO A 281 -16.66 48.49 -4.04
CA PRO A 281 -16.96 49.31 -2.85
C PRO A 281 -18.45 49.40 -2.52
N ASN A 282 -19.26 48.51 -3.09
CA ASN A 282 -20.69 48.36 -2.83
C ASN A 282 -21.04 46.90 -2.47
N SER A 283 -20.04 46.03 -2.30
CA SER A 283 -20.18 44.63 -1.95
C SER A 283 -19.10 44.23 -0.96
N ASN A 284 -19.50 43.94 0.28
CA ASN A 284 -18.58 43.46 1.31
C ASN A 284 -17.94 42.07 1.04
N ASP A 285 -18.37 41.33 0.02
CA ASP A 285 -17.75 40.08 -0.47
C ASP A 285 -17.74 40.08 -2.00
N THR A 286 -16.80 40.82 -2.58
CA THR A 286 -16.61 40.97 -4.03
C THR A 286 -16.44 39.62 -4.72
N SER A 287 -15.69 38.70 -4.09
CA SER A 287 -15.41 37.37 -4.63
C SER A 287 -16.59 36.40 -4.61
N SER A 288 -17.69 36.75 -3.91
CA SER A 288 -18.83 35.86 -3.61
C SER A 288 -18.40 34.55 -2.96
N SER A 289 -17.35 34.58 -2.14
CA SER A 289 -16.77 33.40 -1.48
C SER A 289 -17.42 33.09 -0.13
N GLY A 290 -18.28 33.98 0.37
CA GLY A 290 -18.84 33.95 1.72
C GLY A 290 -17.92 34.51 2.80
N VAL A 291 -16.80 35.14 2.39
CA VAL A 291 -15.80 35.78 3.27
C VAL A 291 -15.71 37.24 2.89
N MET A 292 -15.70 38.14 3.87
CA MET A 292 -15.62 39.58 3.61
C MET A 292 -14.33 39.94 2.86
N ASP A 293 -14.29 41.09 2.21
CA ASP A 293 -13.15 41.48 1.37
C ASP A 293 -11.86 41.65 2.19
N GLU A 294 -11.90 42.35 3.33
CA GLU A 294 -10.74 42.48 4.23
C GLU A 294 -10.27 41.10 4.76
N ALA A 295 -11.21 40.25 5.18
CA ALA A 295 -10.91 38.87 5.60
C ALA A 295 -10.33 38.02 4.45
N SER A 296 -10.75 38.28 3.21
CA SER A 296 -10.25 37.61 2.02
C SER A 296 -8.83 38.03 1.67
N VAL A 297 -8.51 39.32 1.80
CA VAL A 297 -7.16 39.88 1.67
C VAL A 297 -6.24 39.37 2.78
N ALA A 298 -6.75 39.20 3.99
CA ALA A 298 -6.04 38.54 5.09
C ALA A 298 -5.82 37.03 4.86
N GLY A 299 -6.43 36.45 3.83
CA GLY A 299 -6.27 35.04 3.48
C GLY A 299 -7.08 34.07 4.34
N LEU A 300 -8.11 34.53 5.05
CA LEU A 300 -8.94 33.68 5.92
C LEU A 300 -9.62 32.56 5.12
N GLY A 301 -9.32 31.31 5.46
CA GLY A 301 -9.90 30.12 4.84
C GLY A 301 -9.52 29.91 3.37
N LYS A 302 -8.54 30.64 2.84
CA LYS A 302 -8.16 30.59 1.41
C LYS A 302 -7.19 29.45 1.10
N MET A 303 -7.61 28.20 1.34
CA MET A 303 -6.83 26.99 1.01
C MET A 303 -6.51 26.83 -0.48
N GLU A 304 -7.33 27.41 -1.35
CA GLU A 304 -7.17 27.33 -2.80
C GLU A 304 -6.82 28.71 -3.37
N PHE A 305 -5.85 28.75 -4.26
CA PHE A 305 -5.51 29.94 -5.04
C PHE A 305 -5.66 29.66 -6.53
N LYS A 306 -6.44 30.48 -7.24
CA LYS A 306 -6.76 30.29 -8.67
C LYS A 306 -6.22 31.47 -9.47
N TRP A 307 -5.47 31.19 -10.52
CA TRP A 307 -4.96 32.23 -11.42
C TRP A 307 -4.83 31.72 -12.86
N ILE A 308 -4.75 32.65 -13.80
CA ILE A 308 -4.39 32.33 -15.19
C ILE A 308 -2.88 32.13 -15.27
N TYR A 309 -2.47 30.89 -15.57
CA TYR A 309 -1.08 30.48 -15.56
C TYR A 309 -0.30 31.02 -16.76
N SER A 310 0.86 31.61 -16.49
CA SER A 310 1.88 31.96 -17.48
C SER A 310 3.15 31.13 -17.27
N PRO A 311 3.86 30.70 -18.34
CA PRO A 311 5.13 29.99 -18.20
C PRO A 311 6.12 30.79 -17.35
N GLY A 312 6.72 30.13 -16.34
CA GLY A 312 7.67 30.75 -15.44
C GLY A 312 7.06 31.39 -14.19
N ASP A 313 5.72 31.38 -14.04
CA ASP A 313 5.08 31.73 -12.77
C ASP A 313 5.60 30.82 -11.65
N LYS A 314 5.90 31.39 -10.48
CA LYS A 314 6.26 30.67 -9.25
C LYS A 314 5.31 31.09 -8.13
N ILE A 315 4.96 30.16 -7.27
CA ILE A 315 3.98 30.40 -6.22
C ILE A 315 4.42 29.77 -4.91
N GLY A 316 4.19 30.46 -3.80
CA GLY A 316 4.31 29.88 -2.47
C GLY A 316 3.14 30.27 -1.58
N VAL A 317 3.10 29.67 -0.39
CA VAL A 317 2.10 29.95 0.64
C VAL A 317 2.72 29.86 2.03
N ALA A 318 2.37 30.81 2.88
CA ALA A 318 2.58 30.74 4.32
C ALA A 318 1.23 30.60 5.03
N VAL A 319 1.10 29.60 5.90
CA VAL A 319 -0.14 29.29 6.61
C VAL A 319 0.05 29.59 8.09
N GLU A 320 -0.78 30.48 8.63
CA GLU A 320 -0.80 30.80 10.06
C GLU A 320 -1.93 30.03 10.77
N GLY A 321 -1.60 29.36 11.88
CA GLY A 321 -2.58 28.65 12.70
C GLY A 321 -2.05 28.24 14.08
N ILE A 322 -2.88 27.54 14.83
CA ILE A 322 -2.57 26.92 16.12
C ILE A 322 -1.99 25.52 15.90
N SER A 323 -0.76 25.30 16.34
CA SER A 323 -0.11 24.00 16.26
C SER A 323 -0.67 23.01 17.28
N THR A 324 -0.38 21.72 17.07
CA THR A 324 -0.67 20.67 18.06
C THR A 324 0.19 20.78 19.33
N GLY A 325 1.26 21.60 19.31
CA GLY A 325 2.15 21.82 20.44
C GLY A 325 1.57 22.78 21.48
N SER A 326 1.63 22.41 22.76
CA SER A 326 1.30 23.32 23.86
C SER A 326 2.44 24.30 24.13
N THR A 327 2.10 25.49 24.62
CA THR A 327 3.08 26.41 25.19
C THR A 327 3.58 25.91 26.55
N SER A 328 4.63 26.55 27.07
CA SER A 328 5.11 26.32 28.45
C SER A 328 4.36 27.16 29.50
N THR A 329 3.37 27.95 29.08
CA THR A 329 2.62 28.86 29.95
C THR A 329 1.55 28.12 30.76
N LYS A 330 1.16 28.70 31.90
CA LYS A 330 0.23 28.04 32.85
C LYS A 330 -1.24 28.09 32.42
N ASP A 331 -1.57 28.86 31.38
CA ASP A 331 -2.92 29.04 30.87
C ASP A 331 -3.36 27.96 29.87
N SER A 332 -2.52 26.93 29.64
CA SER A 332 -2.80 25.82 28.71
C SER A 332 -3.04 26.29 27.27
N SER A 333 -2.43 27.41 26.89
CA SER A 333 -2.46 27.89 25.51
C SER A 333 -1.67 26.96 24.59
N PHE A 334 -1.98 27.05 23.30
CA PHE A 334 -1.25 26.36 22.24
C PHE A 334 -0.39 27.37 21.49
N LYS A 335 0.64 26.88 20.79
CA LYS A 335 1.54 27.74 20.03
C LYS A 335 0.85 28.21 18.74
N THR A 336 0.87 29.50 18.47
CA THR A 336 0.61 30.06 17.14
C THR A 336 1.88 29.91 16.32
N MET A 337 1.77 29.34 15.13
CA MET A 337 2.91 28.99 14.28
C MET A 337 2.57 29.15 12.80
N TRP A 338 3.63 29.21 11.98
CA TRP A 338 3.54 29.25 10.53
C TRP A 338 4.03 27.96 9.91
N ALA A 339 3.35 27.51 8.85
CA ALA A 339 3.86 26.49 7.93
C ALA A 339 4.08 27.14 6.56
N ILE A 340 5.27 26.97 6.01
CA ILE A 340 5.68 27.63 4.76
C ILE A 340 5.97 26.56 3.70
N SER A 341 5.53 26.79 2.46
CA SER A 341 5.81 25.88 1.34
C SER A 341 7.31 25.64 1.16
N ASN A 342 7.72 24.44 0.76
CA ASN A 342 9.11 23.95 0.73
C ASN A 342 9.86 23.92 2.08
N ASN A 343 9.23 24.35 3.18
CA ASN A 343 9.79 24.33 4.53
C ASN A 343 11.20 24.96 4.61
N PRO A 344 11.36 26.23 4.20
CA PRO A 344 12.63 26.93 4.30
C PRO A 344 13.07 27.09 5.75
N ASP A 345 14.37 27.28 5.95
CA ASP A 345 14.94 27.46 7.28
C ASP A 345 14.84 28.93 7.70
N ILE A 346 13.91 29.21 8.62
CA ILE A 346 13.59 30.56 9.11
C ILE A 346 14.76 31.20 9.88
N ILE A 347 15.75 30.40 10.33
CA ILE A 347 16.82 30.89 11.22
C ILE A 347 18.15 31.13 10.49
N LYS A 348 18.29 30.71 9.22
CA LYS A 348 19.47 31.05 8.42
C LYS A 348 19.68 32.56 8.25
N THR A 349 18.61 33.34 8.31
CA THR A 349 18.58 34.79 8.10
C THR A 349 19.00 35.60 9.35
N MET A 350 19.05 35.00 10.54
CA MET A 350 19.58 35.67 11.74
C MET A 350 21.12 35.69 11.82
N GLY A 351 21.80 35.08 10.85
CA GLY A 351 23.26 35.03 10.73
C GLY A 351 23.87 36.31 10.16
N ASN A 352 23.64 37.46 10.81
CA ASN A 352 24.51 38.65 10.69
C ASN A 352 24.76 39.25 12.08
N GLY A 353 25.13 38.40 13.04
CA GLY A 353 25.47 38.78 14.40
C GLY A 353 26.94 39.20 14.54
N LYS A 354 27.25 40.48 14.29
CA LYS A 354 28.47 41.22 14.71
C LYS A 354 29.80 40.43 14.82
N GLU A 355 30.68 40.73 13.86
CA GLU A 355 32.10 40.38 13.80
C GLU A 355 32.87 40.41 15.13
N ASN A 356 33.23 39.24 15.66
CA ASN A 356 34.46 39.05 16.41
C ASN A 356 35.39 38.10 15.64
N GLY A 357 36.05 38.66 14.63
CA GLY A 357 36.93 37.92 13.73
C GLY A 357 38.18 37.38 14.42
N ASP A 358 38.32 36.06 14.45
CA ASP A 358 39.59 35.33 14.51
C ASP A 358 39.61 34.34 13.32
N TRP A 359 40.79 33.96 12.84
CA TRP A 359 40.96 33.03 11.72
C TRP A 359 41.08 31.58 12.23
N TYR A 360 40.41 30.64 11.56
CA TYR A 360 40.22 29.28 12.06
C TYR A 360 40.78 28.20 11.12
N PHE A 361 41.53 27.23 11.67
CA PHE A 361 42.22 26.19 10.90
C PHE A 361 42.03 24.79 11.51
N HIS A 362 41.41 23.90 10.74
CA HIS A 362 41.26 22.48 11.08
C HIS A 362 42.37 21.63 10.45
N PHE A 363 42.94 20.74 11.26
CA PHE A 363 43.92 19.77 10.83
C PHE A 363 43.35 18.35 10.95
N ASN A 364 43.63 17.52 9.95
CA ASN A 364 42.88 16.28 9.72
C ASN A 364 43.41 15.07 10.49
N LYS A 365 44.59 15.15 11.14
CA LYS A 365 45.10 14.07 11.98
C LYS A 365 44.67 14.26 13.44
N LYS A 366 44.81 13.20 14.23
CA LYS A 366 44.58 13.27 15.68
C LYS A 366 45.69 14.08 16.36
N GLY A 367 45.37 14.78 17.43
CA GLY A 367 46.26 15.67 18.17
C GLY A 367 47.52 14.98 18.70
N ASP A 368 47.45 13.67 18.96
CA ASP A 368 48.57 12.83 19.38
C ASP A 368 49.53 12.45 18.23
N ALA A 369 49.09 12.55 16.96
CA ALA A 369 49.94 12.36 15.79
C ALA A 369 50.73 13.63 15.43
N TYR A 370 50.22 14.80 15.81
CA TYR A 370 51.04 16.00 15.83
C TYR A 370 51.97 15.91 17.05
N CYS A 371 53.19 16.47 16.92
CA CYS A 371 54.04 16.78 18.08
C CYS A 371 54.76 15.61 18.78
N GLY A 372 54.98 14.48 18.13
CA GLY A 372 55.84 13.40 18.66
C GLY A 372 55.24 12.61 19.84
N GLY A 373 53.91 12.63 20.00
CA GLY A 373 53.17 11.90 21.03
C GLY A 373 52.64 12.76 22.19
N LYS A 374 52.00 12.10 23.18
CA LYS A 374 51.19 12.73 24.24
C LYS A 374 51.92 13.75 25.14
N ASP A 375 53.25 13.77 25.14
CA ASP A 375 54.07 14.65 25.99
C ASP A 375 55.04 15.54 25.19
N GLY A 376 54.90 15.61 23.85
CA GLY A 376 55.80 16.39 23.00
C GLY A 376 55.32 17.80 22.69
N ASP A 377 56.27 18.69 22.36
CA ASP A 377 56.00 20.09 21.98
C ASP A 377 55.64 20.19 20.49
N CYS A 378 54.47 20.75 20.21
CA CYS A 378 53.93 21.06 18.90
C CYS A 378 54.51 22.36 18.35
N ASN A 379 55.01 22.38 17.12
CA ASN A 379 55.38 23.65 16.47
C ASN A 379 54.33 24.06 15.44
N VAL A 380 53.71 25.23 15.65
CA VAL A 380 52.93 25.93 14.63
C VAL A 380 53.80 26.99 13.96
N GLN A 381 53.82 26.98 12.63
CA GLN A 381 54.43 28.02 11.81
C GLN A 381 53.33 28.78 11.08
N ILE A 382 53.25 30.08 11.31
CA ILE A 382 52.33 30.98 10.64
C ILE A 382 53.17 31.81 9.67
N SER A 383 52.91 31.66 8.37
CA SER A 383 53.63 32.35 7.31
C SER A 383 52.69 33.28 6.56
N CYS A 384 52.94 34.58 6.66
CA CYS A 384 52.16 35.64 6.01
C CYS A 384 53.06 36.45 5.09
N SER A 385 52.47 37.19 4.14
CA SER A 385 53.20 37.99 3.13
C SER A 385 54.20 39.01 3.71
N SER A 386 54.05 39.39 4.98
CA SER A 386 54.92 40.35 5.68
C SER A 386 55.66 39.82 6.91
N GLU A 387 55.28 38.68 7.51
CA GLU A 387 55.91 38.12 8.73
C GLU A 387 55.77 36.59 8.79
N ASN A 388 56.81 35.91 9.29
CA ASN A 388 56.80 34.48 9.62
C ASN A 388 57.08 34.30 11.12
N THR A 389 56.22 33.59 11.83
CA THR A 389 56.42 33.24 13.24
C THR A 389 56.29 31.73 13.45
N THR A 390 57.18 31.16 14.25
CA THR A 390 57.12 29.75 14.67
C THR A 390 57.06 29.69 16.17
N LYS A 391 56.11 28.92 16.72
CA LYS A 391 55.89 28.80 18.16
C LYS A 391 55.56 27.38 18.57
N ALA A 392 56.08 27.01 19.74
CA ALA A 392 55.83 25.73 20.38
C ALA A 392 54.60 25.81 21.32
N PHE A 393 53.77 24.76 21.37
CA PHE A 393 52.69 24.56 22.34
C PHE A 393 52.60 23.08 22.76
N ALA A 394 52.01 22.77 23.91
CA ALA A 394 51.94 21.39 24.41
C ALA A 394 50.87 20.56 23.67
N ASN A 395 51.10 19.25 23.52
CA ASN A 395 50.12 18.35 22.89
C ASN A 395 48.78 18.33 23.66
N PRO A 396 47.61 18.56 23.01
CA PRO A 396 46.31 18.56 23.67
C PRO A 396 45.94 17.27 24.41
N GLY A 397 46.35 16.11 23.90
CA GLY A 397 46.12 14.76 24.48
C GLY A 397 44.67 14.28 24.69
N ILE A 398 43.69 15.18 24.90
CA ILE A 398 42.29 14.91 25.27
C ILE A 398 41.39 16.06 24.76
N PRO A 399 40.15 15.81 24.29
CA PRO A 399 39.22 16.87 23.91
C PRO A 399 38.91 17.83 25.07
N GLY A 400 38.94 19.16 24.83
CA GLY A 400 38.81 20.16 25.90
C GLY A 400 38.73 21.62 25.43
N LYS A 401 38.56 22.54 26.39
CA LYS A 401 38.47 24.00 26.14
C LYS A 401 39.78 24.56 25.57
N TYR A 402 39.70 25.65 24.81
CA TYR A 402 40.88 26.33 24.25
C TYR A 402 41.87 26.71 25.35
N GLU A 403 43.14 26.30 25.19
CA GLU A 403 44.23 26.74 26.06
C GLU A 403 44.94 27.95 25.46
N GLU A 404 45.12 29.01 26.26
CA GLU A 404 45.86 30.21 25.87
C GLU A 404 47.36 29.98 26.04
N SER A 405 48.06 29.74 24.93
CA SER A 405 49.53 29.68 24.94
C SER A 405 50.21 31.04 24.66
N ASN A 406 49.53 31.97 23.98
CA ASN A 406 50.07 33.29 23.59
C ASN A 406 48.93 34.21 23.08
N PRO A 407 48.97 35.55 23.22
CA PRO A 407 48.00 36.45 22.60
C PRO A 407 47.86 36.34 21.06
N ALA A 408 48.77 35.66 20.37
CA ALA A 408 48.73 35.54 18.90
C ALA A 408 47.90 34.37 18.34
N PHE A 409 47.73 33.27 19.11
CA PHE A 409 46.94 32.12 18.67
C PHE A 409 46.45 31.27 19.86
N LYS A 410 45.30 30.60 19.68
CA LYS A 410 44.69 29.65 20.61
C LYS A 410 44.55 28.29 19.93
N TRP A 411 44.44 27.21 20.70
CA TRP A 411 44.26 25.87 20.13
C TRP A 411 43.35 25.00 21.00
N LYS A 412 42.70 24.00 20.39
CA LYS A 412 41.95 22.93 21.09
C LYS A 412 42.07 21.59 20.35
N ALA A 413 41.72 20.51 21.03
CA ALA A 413 41.39 19.23 20.39
C ALA A 413 39.87 18.99 20.44
N GLU A 414 39.29 18.59 19.31
CA GLU A 414 37.86 18.27 19.20
C GLU A 414 37.53 16.84 19.68
N GLU A 415 36.26 16.50 19.82
CA GLU A 415 35.80 15.17 20.30
C GLU A 415 36.31 13.99 19.45
N SER A 416 36.58 14.25 18.16
CA SER A 416 37.22 13.30 17.22
C SER A 416 38.74 13.18 17.41
N SER A 417 39.30 13.94 18.36
CA SER A 417 40.72 14.17 18.62
C SER A 417 41.47 14.99 17.57
N ASN A 418 40.79 15.67 16.64
CA ASN A 418 41.46 16.51 15.63
C ASN A 418 41.96 17.83 16.23
N LEU A 419 43.10 18.35 15.72
CA LEU A 419 43.71 19.60 16.18
C LEU A 419 43.09 20.82 15.47
N VAL A 420 42.78 21.84 16.27
CA VAL A 420 42.21 23.10 15.82
C VAL A 420 43.05 24.27 16.31
N ILE A 421 43.39 25.19 15.41
CA ILE A 421 44.16 26.41 15.71
C ILE A 421 43.36 27.66 15.31
N LEU A 422 43.27 28.61 16.24
CA LEU A 422 42.70 29.95 16.08
C LEU A 422 43.83 30.98 16.05
N ILE A 423 43.84 31.89 15.09
CA ILE A 423 44.82 32.99 15.00
C ILE A 423 44.07 34.32 15.07
N ASP A 424 44.64 35.27 15.80
CA ASP A 424 44.06 36.61 15.99
C ASP A 424 43.81 37.34 14.64
N LYS A 425 42.72 38.11 14.52
CA LYS A 425 42.42 38.92 13.30
C LYS A 425 43.49 39.91 12.86
N SER A 426 44.47 40.26 13.71
CA SER A 426 45.58 41.13 13.32
C SER A 426 46.44 40.53 12.19
N TYR A 427 46.34 39.22 11.94
CA TYR A 427 47.01 38.57 10.82
C TYR A 427 46.25 38.76 9.49
N PRO A 428 46.95 39.11 8.38
CA PRO A 428 46.33 39.38 7.09
C PRO A 428 45.71 38.12 6.46
N GLU A 429 44.70 38.30 5.61
CA GLU A 429 44.07 37.21 4.85
C GLU A 429 45.08 36.53 3.91
N GLY A 430 45.01 35.19 3.81
CA GLY A 430 45.93 34.39 3.00
C GLY A 430 47.21 33.95 3.72
N CYS A 431 47.28 34.07 5.05
CA CYS A 431 48.33 33.42 5.83
C CYS A 431 48.24 31.89 5.73
N GLU A 432 49.40 31.25 5.59
CA GLU A 432 49.54 29.80 5.62
C GLU A 432 49.94 29.35 7.03
N VAL A 433 49.16 28.45 7.60
CA VAL A 433 49.38 27.89 8.94
C VAL A 433 49.79 26.44 8.79
N CYS A 434 51.00 26.14 9.23
CA CYS A 434 51.59 24.83 9.14
C CYS A 434 51.84 24.24 10.52
N VAL A 435 51.49 22.96 10.72
CA VAL A 435 51.79 22.21 11.94
C VAL A 435 52.62 20.99 11.57
N ASN A 436 53.71 20.77 12.31
CA ASN A 436 54.56 19.60 12.12
C ASN A 436 53.95 18.38 12.81
N PHE A 437 54.04 17.22 12.16
CA PHE A 437 53.66 15.93 12.72
C PHE A 437 54.81 14.93 12.64
N ASP A 438 54.81 13.99 13.58
CA ASP A 438 55.66 12.81 13.57
C ASP A 438 54.76 11.62 13.90
N ASP A 439 54.37 10.89 12.86
CA ASP A 439 53.43 9.79 12.95
C ASP A 439 54.20 8.50 12.70
N ASN A 440 54.55 7.81 13.79
CA ASN A 440 55.28 6.53 13.76
C ASN A 440 56.67 6.60 13.05
N GLY A 441 57.39 7.72 13.15
CA GLY A 441 58.73 7.89 12.60
C GLY A 441 58.78 8.47 11.18
N GLU A 442 57.63 8.87 10.63
CA GLU A 442 57.55 9.75 9.45
C GLU A 442 57.29 11.20 9.91
N GLU A 443 58.35 12.02 9.84
CA GLU A 443 58.26 13.46 10.05
C GLU A 443 57.66 14.15 8.81
N GLY A 444 56.64 14.98 9.01
CA GLY A 444 55.99 15.75 7.95
C GLY A 444 55.38 17.06 8.45
N GLN A 445 54.87 17.86 7.53
CA GLN A 445 54.25 19.15 7.82
C GLN A 445 52.91 19.25 7.07
N GLU A 446 51.84 19.61 7.78
CA GLU A 446 50.54 19.88 7.17
C GLU A 446 50.26 21.39 7.23
N CYS A 447 49.95 21.98 6.08
CA CYS A 447 49.69 23.41 5.93
C CYS A 447 48.27 23.67 5.44
N LYS A 448 47.64 24.72 5.96
CA LYS A 448 46.30 25.20 5.58
C LYS A 448 46.34 26.71 5.36
N THR A 449 45.62 27.17 4.33
CA THR A 449 45.42 28.60 4.03
C THR A 449 43.98 28.99 4.34
N SER A 450 43.77 30.20 4.85
CA SER A 450 42.46 30.69 5.30
C SER A 450 41.48 30.80 4.12
N GLU A 451 40.36 30.07 4.15
CA GLU A 451 39.26 30.28 3.18
C GLU A 451 37.89 30.49 3.86
N THR A 452 37.80 30.68 5.18
CA THR A 452 36.49 30.95 5.83
C THR A 452 36.63 31.56 7.23
N LYS A 453 35.83 32.61 7.52
CA LYS A 453 35.53 33.10 8.88
C LYS A 453 34.19 32.51 9.32
N LEU A 454 34.09 32.01 10.55
CA LEU A 454 32.82 31.66 11.18
C LEU A 454 32.87 31.97 12.68
N GLU A 455 31.75 32.50 13.17
CA GLU A 455 31.54 33.11 14.48
C GLU A 455 31.17 32.06 15.53
N GLU A 456 31.74 32.17 16.73
CA GLU A 456 31.19 31.50 17.91
C GLU A 456 31.29 32.46 19.11
N GLY A 457 30.14 32.94 19.57
CA GLY A 457 29.97 33.67 20.81
C GLY A 457 28.64 33.28 21.45
N GLU A 458 28.70 32.74 22.66
CA GLU A 458 27.53 32.54 23.53
C GLU A 458 27.01 33.91 24.01
N GLU A 459 26.01 34.46 23.32
CA GLU A 459 24.97 35.32 23.91
C GLU A 459 23.60 34.68 23.63
N GLU A 460 22.56 35.02 24.41
CA GLU A 460 21.19 34.50 24.23
C GLU A 460 20.77 34.62 22.75
N PRO A 461 20.17 33.59 22.13
CA PRO A 461 19.76 33.65 20.74
C PRO A 461 18.76 34.81 20.56
N GLU A 462 19.05 35.68 19.59
CA GLU A 462 18.13 36.72 19.17
C GLU A 462 16.78 36.06 18.78
N LYS A 463 15.66 36.58 19.30
CA LYS A 463 14.35 35.98 19.05
C LYS A 463 13.94 36.23 17.60
N PRO A 464 13.27 35.27 16.93
CA PRO A 464 12.73 35.49 15.59
C PRO A 464 11.75 36.65 15.53
N THR A 465 11.88 37.44 14.48
CA THR A 465 10.96 38.51 14.08
C THR A 465 10.16 38.09 12.84
N ILE A 466 9.07 38.80 12.54
CA ILE A 466 8.29 38.53 11.32
C ILE A 466 9.10 38.80 10.05
N GLU A 467 10.02 39.76 10.10
CA GLU A 467 10.93 40.13 9.01
C GLU A 467 11.85 38.94 8.66
N SER A 468 12.38 38.24 9.67
CA SER A 468 13.16 37.01 9.45
C SER A 468 12.37 35.90 8.75
N ILE A 469 11.06 35.81 9.02
CA ILE A 469 10.17 34.86 8.35
C ILE A 469 9.92 35.32 6.90
N ASN A 470 9.68 36.61 6.68
CA ASN A 470 9.49 37.20 5.36
C ASN A 470 10.69 36.98 4.44
N GLU A 471 11.91 37.20 4.93
CA GLU A 471 13.14 36.95 4.17
C GLU A 471 13.28 35.48 3.75
N SER A 472 12.73 34.54 4.52
CA SER A 472 12.77 33.10 4.19
C SER A 472 11.77 32.69 3.09
N LEU A 473 10.79 33.54 2.76
CA LEU A 473 9.75 33.21 1.78
C LEU A 473 10.26 33.16 0.34
N ASP A 474 11.40 33.77 0.03
CA ASP A 474 12.04 33.64 -1.28
C ASP A 474 12.46 32.19 -1.59
N ASP A 475 12.78 31.39 -0.56
CA ASP A 475 13.09 29.97 -0.70
C ASP A 475 11.82 29.08 -0.72
N ALA A 476 10.66 29.67 -0.47
CA ALA A 476 9.39 28.95 -0.37
C ALA A 476 8.65 28.78 -1.71
N PHE A 477 9.19 29.33 -2.81
CA PHE A 477 8.57 29.24 -4.13
C PHE A 477 8.54 27.81 -4.69
N VAL A 478 7.36 27.40 -5.14
CA VAL A 478 7.11 26.18 -5.90
C VAL A 478 6.80 26.57 -7.34
N GLU A 479 7.53 26.00 -8.31
CA GLU A 479 7.16 26.19 -9.70
C GLU A 479 6.07 25.17 -10.08
N PRO A 480 4.95 25.58 -10.70
CA PRO A 480 3.94 24.66 -11.22
C PRO A 480 4.49 23.61 -12.19
N THR A 481 5.66 23.87 -12.78
CA THR A 481 6.37 22.99 -13.72
C THR A 481 7.60 22.30 -13.13
N ALA A 482 7.99 22.58 -11.88
CA ALA A 482 9.19 22.01 -11.26
C ALA A 482 9.06 20.49 -11.18
N GLY A 483 9.72 19.80 -12.12
CA GLY A 483 9.84 18.35 -12.17
C GLY A 483 9.63 17.69 -13.54
N ARG A 484 9.15 18.40 -14.58
CA ARG A 484 8.73 17.73 -15.82
C ARG A 484 8.91 18.54 -17.12
N ASP A 485 9.76 18.02 -17.98
CA ASP A 485 9.73 18.30 -19.42
C ASP A 485 8.32 17.91 -19.95
N TYR A 486 7.59 18.85 -20.56
CA TYR A 486 6.20 18.69 -21.00
C TYR A 486 5.99 17.56 -22.03
N LYS A 487 7.08 16.97 -22.52
CA LYS A 487 7.13 15.80 -23.41
C LYS A 487 7.42 14.46 -22.71
N LYS A 488 7.65 14.44 -21.39
CA LYS A 488 8.11 13.26 -20.66
C LYS A 488 7.05 12.69 -19.71
N ILE A 489 6.70 11.41 -19.85
CA ILE A 489 5.92 10.68 -18.84
C ILE A 489 6.89 10.13 -17.79
N ASN A 490 6.62 10.41 -16.51
CA ASN A 490 7.40 9.87 -15.41
C ASN A 490 6.79 8.52 -15.01
N ASN A 491 7.55 7.45 -15.19
CA ASN A 491 7.15 6.11 -14.78
C ASN A 491 7.94 5.72 -13.52
N ASN A 492 7.30 5.13 -12.52
CA ASN A 492 7.97 4.47 -11.41
C ASN A 492 7.51 3.01 -11.35
N LEU A 493 8.45 2.06 -11.31
CA LEU A 493 8.15 0.63 -11.33
C LEU A 493 8.26 0.02 -9.93
N SER A 494 7.23 -0.69 -9.51
CA SER A 494 7.21 -1.50 -8.30
C SER A 494 7.03 -2.98 -8.65
N VAL A 495 7.62 -3.86 -7.84
CA VAL A 495 7.59 -5.32 -8.06
C VAL A 495 6.94 -5.98 -6.84
N SER A 496 6.02 -6.92 -7.05
CA SER A 496 5.27 -7.59 -5.98
C SER A 496 6.12 -8.41 -5.02
N ASN A 497 7.20 -9.03 -5.53
CA ASN A 497 8.15 -9.81 -4.75
C ASN A 497 9.58 -9.42 -5.13
N SER A 498 10.42 -9.09 -4.14
CA SER A 498 11.81 -8.68 -4.36
C SER A 498 12.73 -9.84 -4.77
N LYS A 499 12.36 -11.09 -4.44
CA LYS A 499 13.13 -12.31 -4.77
C LYS A 499 12.19 -13.46 -5.14
N PRO A 500 11.50 -13.38 -6.29
CA PRO A 500 10.58 -14.42 -6.71
C PRO A 500 11.31 -15.73 -7.02
N GLN A 501 10.62 -16.84 -6.81
CA GLN A 501 11.16 -18.17 -7.05
C GLN A 501 10.81 -18.70 -8.44
N TYR A 502 11.77 -19.38 -9.04
CA TYR A 502 11.60 -20.18 -10.24
C TYR A 502 11.90 -21.64 -9.92
N ASP A 503 11.01 -22.52 -10.32
CA ASP A 503 11.18 -23.96 -10.19
C ASP A 503 11.59 -24.54 -11.54
N SER A 504 12.85 -24.97 -11.64
CA SER A 504 13.41 -25.56 -12.86
C SER A 504 13.01 -27.03 -13.10
N SER A 505 12.17 -27.62 -12.24
CA SER A 505 11.65 -28.98 -12.39
C SER A 505 10.58 -29.10 -13.49
N THR A 506 10.32 -30.33 -13.93
CA THR A 506 9.34 -30.61 -14.99
C THR A 506 7.91 -30.31 -14.50
N GLY A 507 7.44 -29.11 -14.81
CA GLY A 507 6.09 -28.64 -14.49
C GLY A 507 6.05 -27.26 -13.84
N GLY A 508 7.17 -26.74 -13.33
CA GLY A 508 7.30 -25.36 -12.84
C GLY A 508 6.36 -24.98 -11.68
N ALA A 509 5.76 -25.96 -10.99
CA ALA A 509 4.60 -25.77 -10.10
C ALA A 509 4.85 -24.86 -8.89
N ASN A 510 6.11 -24.63 -8.53
CA ASN A 510 6.51 -23.76 -7.41
C ASN A 510 7.13 -22.44 -7.88
N SER A 511 6.94 -22.07 -9.16
CA SER A 511 7.41 -20.79 -9.65
C SER A 511 6.42 -19.69 -9.28
N ASP A 512 6.95 -18.56 -8.79
CA ASP A 512 6.15 -17.39 -8.45
C ASP A 512 5.62 -16.68 -9.71
N THR A 513 4.52 -15.94 -9.53
CA THR A 513 4.12 -14.90 -10.49
C THR A 513 4.65 -13.55 -10.03
N VAL A 514 5.39 -12.88 -10.91
CA VAL A 514 5.96 -11.56 -10.65
C VAL A 514 5.04 -10.49 -11.23
N ALA A 515 4.46 -9.65 -10.39
CA ALA A 515 3.71 -8.49 -10.84
C ALA A 515 4.61 -7.26 -10.86
N ILE A 516 4.73 -6.61 -12.02
CA ILE A 516 5.45 -5.35 -12.20
C ILE A 516 4.40 -4.28 -12.44
N ARG A 517 4.30 -3.32 -11.53
CA ARG A 517 3.30 -2.24 -11.59
C ARG A 517 3.97 -0.92 -11.89
N SER A 518 3.45 -0.23 -12.88
CA SER A 518 3.83 1.14 -13.19
C SER A 518 2.94 2.12 -12.46
N ASN A 519 3.57 3.05 -11.73
CA ASN A 519 2.96 4.27 -11.25
C ASN A 519 3.37 5.39 -12.20
N THR A 520 2.47 5.77 -13.11
CA THR A 520 2.72 6.79 -14.13
C THR A 520 2.20 8.14 -13.64
N THR A 521 3.01 9.17 -13.86
CA THR A 521 2.65 10.55 -13.57
C THR A 521 3.06 11.43 -14.76
N ASN A 522 2.38 12.58 -14.97
CA ASN A 522 2.47 13.45 -16.15
C ASN A 522 1.72 13.00 -17.42
N ASN A 523 0.92 11.95 -17.31
CA ASN A 523 -0.05 11.57 -18.32
C ASN A 523 -1.39 12.29 -18.11
N GLU A 524 -2.08 12.61 -19.20
CA GLU A 524 -3.40 13.24 -19.19
C GLU A 524 -4.48 12.26 -18.73
N ASP A 525 -4.41 11.02 -19.22
CA ASP A 525 -5.27 9.94 -18.76
C ASP A 525 -4.51 8.60 -18.73
N SER A 526 -4.33 8.06 -17.52
CA SER A 526 -3.72 6.75 -17.29
C SER A 526 -4.44 5.58 -17.98
N GLY A 527 -5.75 5.73 -18.25
CA GLY A 527 -6.57 4.80 -18.99
C GLY A 527 -6.37 4.83 -20.51
N PHE A 528 -5.83 5.92 -21.07
CA PHE A 528 -5.53 6.07 -22.50
C PHE A 528 -4.03 6.07 -22.83
N THR A 529 -3.16 6.06 -21.82
CA THR A 529 -1.71 5.89 -22.01
C THR A 529 -1.42 4.52 -22.64
N TYR A 530 -0.60 4.49 -23.70
CA TYR A 530 -0.09 3.26 -24.29
C TYR A 530 1.17 2.79 -23.56
N TYR A 531 1.18 1.55 -23.12
CA TYR A 531 2.30 0.92 -22.42
C TYR A 531 2.92 -0.15 -23.32
N LYS A 532 4.25 -0.20 -23.34
CA LYS A 532 5.03 -1.24 -24.03
C LYS A 532 6.14 -1.75 -23.12
N TRP A 533 6.09 -3.03 -22.80
CA TRP A 533 7.03 -3.73 -21.95
C TRP A 533 8.04 -4.50 -22.79
N GLU A 534 9.32 -4.31 -22.49
CA GLU A 534 10.44 -5.05 -23.07
C GLU A 534 11.10 -5.86 -21.96
N LEU A 535 11.14 -7.18 -22.12
CA LEU A 535 11.72 -8.10 -21.14
C LEU A 535 13.05 -8.65 -21.65
N ALA A 536 14.01 -8.84 -20.75
CA ALA A 536 15.28 -9.49 -21.03
C ALA A 536 15.78 -10.29 -19.82
N ILE A 537 16.63 -11.29 -20.07
CA ILE A 537 17.24 -12.12 -19.02
C ILE A 537 18.76 -12.19 -19.11
N ALA A 538 19.40 -12.40 -17.96
CA ALA A 538 20.84 -12.61 -17.82
C ALA A 538 21.18 -13.42 -16.55
N GLU A 539 22.37 -14.02 -16.49
CA GLU A 539 22.88 -14.70 -15.27
C GLU A 539 23.38 -13.73 -14.19
N SER A 540 23.65 -12.47 -14.54
CA SER A 540 24.20 -11.43 -13.66
C SER A 540 23.55 -10.09 -13.97
N PRO A 541 23.30 -9.22 -12.97
CA PRO A 541 22.62 -7.94 -13.18
C PRO A 541 23.50 -6.95 -13.97
N ASP A 542 24.82 -7.07 -13.84
CA ASP A 542 25.82 -6.23 -14.54
C ASP A 542 26.22 -6.81 -15.91
N SER A 543 25.54 -7.86 -16.36
CA SER A 543 25.87 -8.51 -17.63
C SER A 543 25.66 -7.56 -18.80
N SER A 544 26.64 -7.44 -19.68
CA SER A 544 26.48 -6.82 -21.00
C SER A 544 25.69 -7.70 -21.98
N ASN A 545 25.39 -8.95 -21.60
CA ASN A 545 24.79 -9.99 -22.44
C ASN A 545 23.31 -10.24 -22.15
N TRP A 546 22.51 -9.21 -21.90
CA TRP A 546 21.06 -9.35 -21.77
C TRP A 546 20.45 -9.96 -23.04
N ARG A 547 19.59 -10.97 -22.88
CA ARG A 547 18.87 -11.62 -23.98
C ARG A 547 17.38 -11.32 -23.87
N SER A 548 16.80 -10.75 -24.92
CA SER A 548 15.38 -10.39 -24.92
C SER A 548 14.48 -11.63 -24.82
N LEU A 549 13.40 -11.52 -24.04
CA LEU A 549 12.28 -12.45 -23.97
C LEU A 549 11.13 -11.93 -24.84
N THR A 550 10.60 -12.80 -25.69
CA THR A 550 9.46 -12.53 -26.57
C THR A 550 8.16 -13.12 -26.00
N GLN A 551 7.01 -12.73 -26.54
CA GLN A 551 5.72 -13.34 -26.17
C GLN A 551 5.71 -14.87 -26.37
N THR A 552 6.41 -15.38 -27.39
CA THR A 552 6.57 -16.83 -27.63
C THR A 552 7.40 -17.50 -26.54
N ASP A 553 8.46 -16.83 -26.08
CA ASP A 553 9.29 -17.31 -24.96
C ASP A 553 8.48 -17.41 -23.65
N LEU A 554 7.34 -16.71 -23.56
CA LEU A 554 6.40 -16.67 -22.44
C LEU A 554 5.09 -17.46 -22.68
N GLY A 555 5.04 -18.35 -23.67
CA GLY A 555 3.87 -19.21 -23.91
C GLY A 555 2.73 -18.59 -24.74
N GLY A 556 2.97 -17.47 -25.42
CA GLY A 556 2.16 -17.01 -26.57
C GLY A 556 0.91 -16.16 -26.26
N ASN A 557 0.37 -16.17 -25.05
CA ASN A 557 -0.86 -15.42 -24.68
C ASN A 557 -0.61 -14.23 -23.73
N PHE A 558 0.57 -13.62 -23.79
CA PHE A 558 0.99 -12.60 -22.84
C PHE A 558 1.07 -11.21 -23.49
N PRO A 559 0.15 -10.27 -23.20
CA PRO A 559 0.21 -8.93 -23.78
C PRO A 559 1.40 -8.17 -23.20
N LEU A 560 2.37 -7.83 -24.05
CA LEU A 560 3.51 -6.98 -23.69
C LEU A 560 3.27 -5.51 -24.04
N GLU A 561 2.19 -5.19 -24.75
CA GLU A 561 1.84 -3.82 -25.10
C GLU A 561 0.32 -3.62 -25.15
N GLY A 562 -0.14 -2.41 -24.85
CA GLY A 562 -1.55 -2.08 -24.84
C GLY A 562 -1.87 -0.76 -24.13
N ILE A 563 -3.06 -0.24 -24.42
CA ILE A 563 -3.61 0.93 -23.73
C ILE A 563 -4.03 0.53 -22.31
N GLY A 564 -3.64 1.31 -21.30
CA GLY A 564 -3.98 1.05 -19.90
C GLY A 564 -3.28 -0.17 -19.27
N LEU A 565 -2.30 -0.77 -19.96
CA LEU A 565 -1.54 -1.94 -19.49
C LEU A 565 -0.47 -1.55 -18.45
N ARG A 566 -0.94 -1.01 -17.32
CA ARG A 566 -0.13 -0.50 -16.20
C ARG A 566 0.55 -1.58 -15.36
N GLU A 567 0.10 -2.83 -15.46
CA GLU A 567 0.61 -3.95 -14.68
C GLU A 567 0.94 -5.13 -15.60
N LEU A 568 2.11 -5.73 -15.37
CA LEU A 568 2.61 -6.90 -16.08
C LEU A 568 2.78 -8.06 -15.09
N ASN A 569 2.02 -9.13 -15.26
CA ASN A 569 2.05 -10.30 -14.36
C ASN A 569 2.77 -11.47 -15.02
N ILE A 570 4.07 -11.66 -14.77
CA ILE A 570 4.88 -12.70 -15.41
C ILE A 570 4.82 -13.99 -14.57
N PRO A 571 4.15 -15.05 -15.04
CA PRO A 571 4.24 -16.35 -14.39
C PRO A 571 5.59 -16.97 -14.74
N LEU A 572 6.47 -17.17 -13.75
CA LEU A 572 7.84 -17.59 -14.03
C LEU A 572 7.92 -19.02 -14.60
N ASP A 573 6.94 -19.87 -14.33
CA ASP A 573 6.77 -21.21 -14.91
C ASP A 573 6.54 -21.18 -16.44
N SER A 574 6.04 -20.05 -16.96
CA SER A 574 5.87 -19.85 -18.41
C SER A 574 7.21 -19.72 -19.14
N ILE A 575 8.29 -19.36 -18.44
CA ILE A 575 9.66 -19.36 -18.98
C ILE A 575 10.21 -20.79 -18.88
N LYS A 576 9.98 -21.57 -19.94
CA LYS A 576 10.41 -22.97 -19.95
C LYS A 576 11.93 -23.11 -19.82
N LYS A 577 12.39 -24.22 -19.23
CA LYS A 577 13.81 -24.50 -19.03
C LYS A 577 14.62 -24.46 -20.34
N GLU A 578 14.02 -24.90 -21.44
CA GLU A 578 14.66 -24.87 -22.77
C GLU A 578 14.89 -23.43 -23.25
N VAL A 579 14.02 -22.49 -22.88
CA VAL A 579 14.18 -21.06 -23.17
C VAL A 579 15.35 -20.49 -22.38
N LEU A 580 15.45 -20.79 -21.09
CA LEU A 580 16.58 -20.36 -20.25
C LEU A 580 17.92 -20.85 -20.83
N ALA A 581 18.00 -22.14 -21.17
CA ALA A 581 19.19 -22.73 -21.78
C ALA A 581 19.53 -22.09 -23.14
N ALA A 582 18.53 -21.87 -24.01
CA ALA A 582 18.72 -21.22 -25.31
C ALA A 582 19.20 -19.77 -25.20
N LYS A 583 18.85 -19.09 -24.08
CA LYS A 583 19.28 -17.71 -23.78
C LYS A 583 20.58 -17.66 -22.98
N GLY A 584 21.25 -18.80 -22.79
CA GLY A 584 22.57 -18.88 -22.18
C GLY A 584 22.56 -18.80 -20.65
N ILE A 585 21.42 -19.08 -20.01
CA ILE A 585 21.35 -19.26 -18.56
C ILE A 585 21.71 -20.72 -18.25
N SER A 586 22.76 -20.91 -17.47
CA SER A 586 23.22 -22.20 -16.99
C SER A 586 22.13 -22.88 -16.19
N GLU A 587 21.89 -24.16 -16.48
CA GLU A 587 20.97 -24.98 -15.70
C GLU A 587 21.40 -25.11 -14.23
N ASN A 588 22.65 -24.76 -13.90
CA ASN A 588 23.21 -24.79 -12.55
C ASN A 588 23.25 -23.43 -11.85
N ALA A 589 22.77 -22.36 -12.49
CA ALA A 589 22.69 -21.05 -11.85
C ALA A 589 21.71 -21.11 -10.66
N SER A 590 22.12 -20.63 -9.49
CA SER A 590 21.27 -20.52 -8.29
C SER A 590 20.28 -19.37 -8.35
N ALA A 591 20.49 -18.42 -9.26
CA ALA A 591 19.59 -17.32 -9.57
C ALA A 591 19.82 -16.84 -11.01
N PHE A 592 18.83 -16.15 -11.57
CA PHE A 592 18.97 -15.37 -12.81
C PHE A 592 18.23 -14.04 -12.65
N TYR A 593 18.43 -13.12 -13.58
CA TYR A 593 17.90 -11.76 -13.50
C TYR A 593 16.96 -11.51 -14.67
N VAL A 594 15.83 -10.88 -14.39
CA VAL A 594 14.87 -10.40 -15.38
C VAL A 594 14.90 -8.88 -15.37
N ARG A 595 15.21 -8.26 -16.50
CA ARG A 595 15.09 -6.81 -16.69
C ARG A 595 13.79 -6.51 -17.41
N ALA A 596 13.00 -5.64 -16.82
CA ALA A 596 11.78 -5.13 -17.42
C ALA A 596 11.96 -3.64 -17.70
N THR A 597 11.84 -3.28 -18.97
CA THR A 597 11.88 -1.91 -19.45
C THR A 597 10.47 -1.51 -19.90
N LEU A 598 9.92 -0.48 -19.30
CA LEU A 598 8.63 0.09 -19.68
C LEU A 598 8.84 1.33 -20.55
N LYS A 599 8.16 1.35 -21.70
CA LYS A 599 7.97 2.53 -22.54
C LYS A 599 6.51 2.94 -22.47
N THR A 600 6.25 4.20 -22.13
CA THR A 600 4.90 4.77 -22.17
C THR A 600 4.81 5.83 -23.26
N LYS A 601 3.65 5.93 -23.89
CA LYS A 601 3.36 6.93 -24.92
C LYS A 601 1.93 7.42 -24.78
N GLU A 602 1.76 8.73 -24.90
CA GLU A 602 0.45 9.37 -24.92
C GLU A 602 0.45 10.46 -25.99
N ASN A 603 -0.62 10.52 -26.79
CA ASN A 603 -0.86 11.64 -27.70
C ASN A 603 -1.83 12.58 -27.02
N SER A 604 -1.36 13.76 -26.65
CA SER A 604 -2.23 14.81 -26.10
C SER A 604 -3.15 15.40 -27.16
N SER A 605 -4.21 16.07 -26.73
CA SER A 605 -5.11 16.83 -27.60
C SER A 605 -4.45 18.04 -28.29
N THR A 606 -3.19 18.36 -27.94
CA THR A 606 -2.42 19.52 -28.44
C THR A 606 -1.33 19.12 -29.45
N ASP A 607 -1.43 17.94 -30.07
CA ASP A 607 -0.45 17.36 -31.02
C ASP A 607 0.95 17.10 -30.42
N VAL A 608 1.10 17.18 -29.09
CA VAL A 608 2.36 16.83 -28.41
C VAL A 608 2.32 15.36 -28.00
N THR A 609 3.25 14.57 -28.51
CA THR A 609 3.50 13.20 -28.03
C THR A 609 4.32 13.27 -26.74
N LYS A 610 3.78 12.70 -25.66
CA LYS A 610 4.50 12.47 -24.41
C LYS A 610 5.05 11.04 -24.37
N GLU A 611 6.29 10.86 -23.96
CA GLU A 611 6.93 9.54 -23.86
C GLU A 611 7.63 9.35 -22.50
N GLY A 612 7.56 8.15 -21.94
CA GLY A 612 8.27 7.79 -20.70
C GLY A 612 9.07 6.51 -20.86
N LEU A 613 10.20 6.40 -20.17
CA LEU A 613 11.05 5.23 -20.15
C LEU A 613 11.49 4.96 -18.71
N GLU A 614 11.28 3.74 -18.23
CA GLU A 614 11.77 3.30 -16.92
C GLU A 614 12.20 1.83 -16.98
N THR A 615 13.15 1.42 -16.13
CA THR A 615 13.67 0.06 -16.11
C THR A 615 13.87 -0.44 -14.69
N THR A 616 13.47 -1.69 -14.44
CA THR A 616 13.73 -2.39 -13.18
C THR A 616 14.37 -3.75 -13.43
N ILE A 617 15.14 -4.24 -12.45
CA ILE A 617 15.78 -5.55 -12.49
C ILE A 617 15.27 -6.39 -11.32
N ILE A 618 14.83 -7.60 -11.63
CA ILE A 618 14.26 -8.55 -10.68
C ILE A 618 15.24 -9.72 -10.53
N THR A 619 15.58 -10.06 -9.29
CA THR A 619 16.42 -11.24 -8.99
C THR A 619 15.53 -12.45 -8.78
N VAL A 620 15.56 -13.41 -9.70
CA VAL A 620 14.78 -14.64 -9.63
C VAL A 620 15.64 -15.76 -9.04
N GLN A 621 15.20 -16.35 -7.93
CA GLN A 621 15.89 -17.48 -7.30
C GLN A 621 15.54 -18.78 -8.02
N ASN A 622 16.55 -19.47 -8.53
CA ASN A 622 16.36 -20.76 -9.17
C ASN A 622 16.42 -21.86 -8.10
N SER A 623 15.25 -22.36 -7.72
CA SER A 623 15.13 -23.50 -6.82
C SER A 623 15.33 -24.80 -7.59
N LYS A 624 16.07 -25.73 -6.98
CA LYS A 624 16.31 -27.07 -7.51
C LYS A 624 15.76 -28.10 -6.54
N GLY A 625 14.45 -28.24 -6.47
CA GLY A 625 13.87 -29.33 -5.72
C GLY A 625 12.36 -29.32 -5.70
N GLU A 626 11.80 -30.52 -5.53
CA GLU A 626 10.37 -30.73 -5.40
C GLU A 626 10.10 -31.39 -4.04
N ILE A 627 9.07 -30.90 -3.35
CA ILE A 627 8.53 -31.58 -2.17
C ILE A 627 7.80 -32.83 -2.68
N LYS A 628 8.37 -34.00 -2.42
CA LYS A 628 7.76 -35.29 -2.75
C LYS A 628 6.74 -35.66 -1.71
N VAL A 629 5.52 -35.96 -2.15
CA VAL A 629 4.39 -36.29 -1.29
C VAL A 629 4.13 -37.78 -1.31
N HIS A 630 3.92 -38.37 -0.14
CA HIS A 630 3.61 -39.78 0.05
C HIS A 630 2.51 -39.94 1.09
N SER A 631 1.72 -41.01 1.00
CA SER A 631 0.84 -41.42 2.10
C SER A 631 1.69 -41.92 3.28
N ALA A 632 1.21 -41.76 4.51
CA ALA A 632 1.86 -42.28 5.70
C ALA A 632 0.99 -43.32 6.41
N LYS A 633 1.64 -44.29 7.05
CA LYS A 633 1.01 -45.33 7.88
C LYS A 633 1.63 -45.40 9.25
N ALA A 634 0.81 -45.68 10.25
CA ALA A 634 1.28 -45.95 11.60
C ALA A 634 1.57 -47.44 11.77
N ASP A 635 2.74 -47.76 12.34
CA ASP A 635 3.04 -49.13 12.74
C ASP A 635 2.20 -49.54 13.96
N ALA A 636 1.54 -50.70 13.88
CA ALA A 636 0.59 -51.16 14.89
C ALA A 636 1.22 -51.46 16.26
N ALA A 637 2.52 -51.80 16.32
CA ALA A 637 3.20 -52.15 17.56
C ALA A 637 3.83 -50.92 18.24
N THR A 638 4.40 -50.02 17.45
CA THR A 638 5.22 -48.89 17.93
C THR A 638 4.52 -47.54 17.85
N GLY A 639 3.46 -47.40 17.05
CA GLY A 639 2.81 -46.11 16.77
C GLY A 639 3.70 -45.13 16.00
N LYS A 640 4.83 -45.61 15.46
CA LYS A 640 5.75 -44.81 14.65
C LYS A 640 5.19 -44.66 13.24
N LEU A 641 5.28 -43.46 12.69
CA LEU A 641 4.86 -43.19 11.32
C LEU A 641 5.94 -43.62 10.33
N THR A 642 5.50 -44.24 9.24
CA THR A 642 6.33 -44.61 8.10
C THR A 642 5.70 -44.04 6.84
N HIS A 643 6.53 -43.57 5.90
CA HIS A 643 6.05 -43.11 4.59
C HIS A 643 5.97 -44.30 3.63
N GLU A 644 4.98 -44.31 2.75
CA GLU A 644 4.86 -45.35 1.71
C GLU A 644 5.84 -45.11 0.55
N GLU A 645 6.29 -46.19 -0.10
CA GLU A 645 7.25 -46.10 -1.22
C GLU A 645 6.67 -45.38 -2.46
N LYS A 646 5.36 -45.52 -2.68
CA LYS A 646 4.70 -44.94 -3.85
C LYS A 646 4.46 -43.44 -3.64
N GLU A 647 5.10 -42.63 -4.47
CA GLU A 647 4.86 -41.18 -4.54
C GLU A 647 3.44 -40.89 -5.01
N ARG A 648 2.79 -39.93 -4.35
CA ARG A 648 1.44 -39.45 -4.66
C ARG A 648 1.51 -38.18 -5.50
N CYS A 649 0.42 -37.84 -6.19
CA CYS A 649 0.30 -36.59 -6.93
C CYS A 649 1.34 -36.44 -8.06
N THR A 650 1.56 -37.53 -8.79
CA THR A 650 2.54 -37.63 -9.88
C THR A 650 1.97 -37.29 -11.25
N ALA A 651 0.64 -37.22 -11.40
CA ALA A 651 0.01 -36.75 -12.63
C ALA A 651 0.29 -35.25 -12.84
N GLU A 652 0.44 -34.80 -14.09
CA GLU A 652 0.77 -33.39 -14.41
C GLU A 652 -0.20 -32.38 -13.76
N SER A 653 -1.50 -32.69 -13.74
CA SER A 653 -2.52 -31.84 -13.11
C SER A 653 -2.42 -31.82 -11.57
N GLU A 654 -1.86 -32.86 -10.96
CA GLU A 654 -1.74 -33.03 -9.50
C GLU A 654 -0.39 -32.52 -8.95
N LYS A 655 0.55 -32.17 -9.85
CA LYS A 655 1.81 -31.53 -9.48
C LYS A 655 1.62 -30.17 -8.82
N PHE A 656 0.60 -29.42 -9.26
CA PHE A 656 0.28 -28.08 -8.73
C PHE A 656 -0.54 -28.14 -7.45
N ILE A 657 -1.57 -28.98 -7.42
CA ILE A 657 -2.45 -29.16 -6.26
C ILE A 657 -2.65 -30.66 -6.06
N CYS A 658 -2.17 -31.15 -4.93
CA CYS A 658 -2.21 -32.56 -4.58
C CYS A 658 -3.55 -32.92 -3.91
N PRO A 659 -4.43 -33.72 -4.54
CA PRO A 659 -5.70 -34.09 -3.92
C PRO A 659 -5.48 -35.06 -2.75
N VAL A 660 -6.03 -34.69 -1.60
CA VAL A 660 -6.01 -35.48 -0.36
C VAL A 660 -7.44 -35.62 0.19
N THR A 661 -7.64 -36.54 1.11
CA THR A 661 -8.94 -36.80 1.75
C THR A 661 -8.86 -36.57 3.26
N PRO A 662 -9.98 -36.23 3.93
CA PRO A 662 -10.00 -36.05 5.38
C PRO A 662 -9.43 -37.25 6.13
N ASP A 663 -8.80 -36.98 7.28
CA ASP A 663 -8.23 -37.98 8.20
C ASP A 663 -7.06 -38.80 7.66
N GLU A 664 -6.58 -38.53 6.44
CA GLU A 664 -5.32 -39.09 5.96
C GLU A 664 -4.13 -38.46 6.70
N ILE A 665 -3.10 -39.27 6.97
CA ILE A 665 -1.78 -38.76 7.35
C ILE A 665 -0.92 -38.66 6.10
N ILE A 666 -0.45 -37.46 5.80
CA ILE A 666 0.44 -37.18 4.69
C ILE A 666 1.87 -37.11 5.19
N SER A 667 2.78 -37.61 4.36
CA SER A 667 4.22 -37.40 4.53
C SER A 667 4.77 -36.61 3.36
N ALA A 668 5.61 -35.63 3.66
CA ALA A 668 6.28 -34.79 2.68
C ALA A 668 7.78 -34.83 2.93
N ARG A 669 8.56 -35.06 1.87
CA ARG A 669 10.02 -35.18 1.96
C ARG A 669 10.71 -34.42 0.85
N ILE A 670 11.93 -33.98 1.12
CA ILE A 670 12.84 -33.50 0.08
C ILE A 670 14.00 -34.48 -0.13
N PRO A 671 14.33 -34.85 -1.38
CA PRO A 671 15.42 -35.79 -1.67
C PRO A 671 16.77 -35.29 -1.14
N THR A 672 17.46 -36.13 -0.36
CA THR A 672 18.77 -35.82 0.24
C THR A 672 19.89 -35.61 -0.79
N GLU A 673 19.69 -36.10 -2.01
CA GLU A 673 20.60 -35.89 -3.15
C GLU A 673 20.66 -34.42 -3.58
N GLN A 674 19.56 -33.68 -3.40
CA GLN A 674 19.44 -32.26 -3.75
C GLN A 674 19.84 -31.37 -2.59
N TYR A 675 19.32 -31.67 -1.38
CA TYR A 675 19.59 -30.88 -0.17
C TYR A 675 19.98 -31.80 0.99
N ASN A 676 21.28 -31.83 1.30
CA ASN A 676 21.83 -32.69 2.34
C ASN A 676 21.56 -32.09 3.76
N PRO A 677 20.91 -32.85 4.68
CA PRO A 677 20.69 -32.45 6.09
C PRO A 677 21.92 -31.95 6.84
N SER A 678 23.11 -32.44 6.47
CA SER A 678 24.37 -31.99 7.07
C SER A 678 24.76 -30.56 6.69
N LYS A 679 24.33 -30.06 5.53
CA LYS A 679 24.69 -28.74 4.98
C LYS A 679 23.59 -27.68 5.10
N PHE A 680 22.35 -28.12 5.25
CA PHE A 680 21.18 -27.24 5.25
C PHE A 680 20.34 -27.41 6.51
N ASN A 681 19.65 -26.34 6.89
CA ASN A 681 18.59 -26.33 7.90
C ASN A 681 17.24 -26.32 7.18
N PHE A 682 16.27 -27.08 7.70
CA PHE A 682 14.95 -27.25 7.12
C PHE A 682 13.91 -26.77 8.13
N SER A 683 12.97 -25.94 7.68
CA SER A 683 11.86 -25.43 8.49
C SER A 683 10.56 -25.61 7.74
N TRP A 684 9.68 -26.46 8.28
CA TRP A 684 8.38 -26.77 7.69
C TRP A 684 7.28 -25.93 8.34
N THR A 685 6.38 -25.42 7.52
CA THR A 685 5.17 -24.72 7.93
C THR A 685 3.97 -25.22 7.14
N LEU A 686 2.82 -25.36 7.78
CA LEU A 686 1.55 -25.73 7.16
C LEU A 686 0.57 -24.59 7.45
N ASP A 687 0.09 -23.91 6.40
CA ASP A 687 -0.74 -22.70 6.51
C ASP A 687 -0.13 -21.61 7.41
N GLY A 688 1.20 -21.53 7.43
CA GLY A 688 1.96 -20.60 8.25
C GLY A 688 2.28 -21.10 9.67
N GLU A 689 1.65 -22.17 10.14
CA GLU A 689 1.96 -22.78 11.43
C GLU A 689 3.17 -23.72 11.34
N ARG A 690 4.08 -23.63 12.30
CA ARG A 690 5.34 -24.39 12.27
C ARG A 690 5.11 -25.87 12.60
N LEU A 691 5.58 -26.76 11.73
CA LEU A 691 5.57 -28.19 11.96
C LEU A 691 6.89 -28.66 12.61
N SER A 692 6.79 -29.65 13.49
CA SER A 692 7.94 -30.26 14.17
C SER A 692 8.22 -31.66 13.59
N PRO A 693 9.40 -31.91 13.01
CA PRO A 693 9.77 -33.23 12.50
C PRO A 693 9.92 -34.23 13.64
N GLU A 694 9.43 -35.46 13.41
CA GLU A 694 9.36 -36.51 14.43
C GLU A 694 10.69 -37.24 14.65
N ASN A 695 11.56 -37.23 13.64
CA ASN A 695 12.88 -37.86 13.66
C ASN A 695 13.99 -36.79 13.57
N SER A 696 15.23 -37.19 13.84
CA SER A 696 16.42 -36.35 13.60
C SER A 696 16.58 -35.91 12.13
N ASP A 697 15.88 -36.59 11.22
CA ASP A 697 15.79 -36.24 9.80
C ASP A 697 14.80 -35.08 9.60
N ASN A 698 15.34 -33.87 9.57
CA ASN A 698 14.59 -32.63 9.38
C ASN A 698 14.07 -32.41 7.95
N ASN A 699 14.42 -33.30 7.00
CA ASN A 699 14.01 -33.25 5.60
C ASN A 699 12.73 -34.08 5.30
N LEU A 700 12.09 -34.65 6.32
CA LEU A 700 10.84 -35.41 6.25
C LEU A 700 9.87 -34.90 7.32
N ILE A 701 8.62 -34.66 6.93
CA ILE A 701 7.55 -34.24 7.85
C ILE A 701 6.29 -35.07 7.66
N TYR A 702 5.52 -35.21 8.75
CA TYR A 702 4.20 -35.85 8.77
C TYR A 702 3.16 -34.87 9.29
N PHE A 703 1.97 -34.85 8.69
CA PHE A 703 0.85 -34.03 9.17
C PHE A 703 -0.49 -34.67 8.76
N PRO A 704 -1.55 -34.52 9.57
CA PRO A 704 -2.88 -35.02 9.27
C PRO A 704 -3.68 -34.01 8.44
N ILE A 705 -4.64 -34.51 7.68
CA ILE A 705 -5.64 -33.68 6.98
C ILE A 705 -6.86 -33.54 7.89
N THR A 706 -7.05 -32.35 8.48
CA THR A 706 -8.12 -32.10 9.48
C THR A 706 -9.18 -31.10 9.03
N GLU A 707 -8.90 -30.34 7.96
CA GLU A 707 -9.81 -29.33 7.42
C GLU A 707 -10.97 -29.96 6.62
N GLU A 708 -12.00 -29.15 6.38
CA GLU A 708 -13.22 -29.57 5.65
C GLU A 708 -12.98 -29.76 4.14
N ILE A 709 -13.82 -30.58 3.52
CA ILE A 709 -13.82 -30.77 2.05
C ILE A 709 -14.02 -29.42 1.35
N GLY A 710 -13.23 -29.18 0.29
CA GLY A 710 -13.22 -27.93 -0.46
C GLY A 710 -12.25 -26.89 0.08
N LYS A 711 -11.63 -27.11 1.24
CA LYS A 711 -10.48 -26.33 1.72
C LYS A 711 -9.18 -26.84 1.10
N ALA A 712 -8.11 -26.08 1.32
CA ALA A 712 -6.78 -26.40 0.86
C ALA A 712 -5.74 -26.10 1.94
N TYR A 713 -4.68 -26.89 1.96
CA TYR A 713 -3.48 -26.62 2.74
C TYR A 713 -2.35 -26.13 1.84
N VAL A 714 -1.51 -25.26 2.36
CA VAL A 714 -0.23 -24.86 1.77
C VAL A 714 0.89 -25.28 2.72
N LEU A 715 1.62 -26.33 2.32
CA LEU A 715 2.85 -26.72 2.97
C LEU A 715 3.99 -25.89 2.39
N LYS A 716 4.74 -25.22 3.26
CA LYS A 716 5.92 -24.44 2.90
C LYS A 716 7.15 -24.99 3.63
N LEU A 717 8.24 -25.14 2.90
CA LEU A 717 9.54 -25.55 3.38
C LEU A 717 10.55 -24.43 3.13
N ASP A 718 11.15 -23.91 4.19
CA ASP A 718 12.29 -23.01 4.12
C ASP A 718 13.60 -23.78 4.38
N ILE A 719 14.52 -23.71 3.43
CA ILE A 719 15.84 -24.34 3.43
C ILE A 719 16.90 -23.24 3.52
N ALA A 720 17.72 -23.28 4.55
CA ALA A 720 18.81 -22.32 4.75
C ALA A 720 20.17 -23.03 4.79
N GLY A 721 21.14 -22.52 4.04
CA GLY A 721 22.52 -23.00 4.13
C GLY A 721 23.08 -22.77 5.54
N LYS A 722 23.77 -23.76 6.11
CA LYS A 722 24.44 -23.60 7.41
C LYS A 722 25.66 -22.67 7.32
N ASP A 723 26.36 -22.71 6.18
CA ASP A 723 27.59 -21.97 5.91
C ASP A 723 27.44 -20.95 4.76
N SER A 724 26.23 -20.74 4.23
CA SER A 724 25.97 -19.82 3.12
C SER A 724 24.76 -18.93 3.40
N ALA A 725 24.72 -17.74 2.79
CA ALA A 725 23.55 -16.86 2.81
C ALA A 725 22.40 -17.36 1.91
N GLU A 726 22.50 -18.59 1.40
CA GLU A 726 21.51 -19.21 0.53
C GLU A 726 20.25 -19.54 1.33
N LYS A 727 19.12 -19.01 0.87
CA LYS A 727 17.79 -19.33 1.38
C LYS A 727 16.92 -19.72 0.20
N ILE A 728 16.27 -20.86 0.33
CA ILE A 728 15.37 -21.44 -0.67
C ILE A 728 14.08 -21.79 0.04
N THR A 729 12.98 -21.23 -0.43
CA THR A 729 11.64 -21.66 -0.07
C THR A 729 11.16 -22.69 -1.10
N LEU A 730 10.31 -23.62 -0.70
CA LEU A 730 9.55 -24.50 -1.58
C LEU A 730 8.12 -24.59 -1.03
N THR A 731 7.14 -24.74 -1.90
CA THR A 731 5.73 -24.87 -1.49
C THR A 731 5.10 -26.12 -2.08
N ARG A 732 4.04 -26.62 -1.46
CA ARG A 732 3.17 -27.65 -2.03
C ARG A 732 1.75 -27.42 -1.53
N SER A 733 0.82 -27.33 -2.48
CA SER A 733 -0.59 -27.13 -2.18
C SER A 733 -1.33 -28.46 -2.19
N PHE A 734 -2.28 -28.60 -1.28
CA PHE A 734 -3.15 -29.77 -1.16
C PHE A 734 -4.59 -29.32 -1.23
N SER A 735 -5.44 -30.02 -1.99
CA SER A 735 -6.88 -29.79 -1.99
C SER A 735 -7.59 -30.95 -1.30
N ILE A 736 -8.51 -30.61 -0.40
CA ILE A 736 -9.27 -31.60 0.34
C ILE A 736 -10.49 -31.96 -0.48
N SER A 737 -10.51 -33.20 -0.94
CA SER A 737 -11.55 -33.73 -1.81
C SER A 737 -12.31 -34.86 -1.13
N GLU A 738 -13.54 -35.09 -1.57
CA GLU A 738 -14.27 -36.28 -1.14
C GLU A 738 -13.47 -37.55 -1.49
N PRO A 739 -13.44 -38.56 -0.61
CA PRO A 739 -12.94 -39.86 -1.00
C PRO A 739 -13.89 -40.43 -2.07
N THR A 740 -13.33 -40.85 -3.19
CA THR A 740 -14.08 -41.32 -4.36
C THR A 740 -13.62 -42.71 -4.80
N ALA A 741 -14.58 -43.53 -5.20
CA ALA A 741 -14.40 -44.84 -5.81
C ALA A 741 -15.10 -44.83 -7.19
N ASN A 742 -14.61 -43.99 -8.11
CA ASN A 742 -15.26 -43.80 -9.41
C ASN A 742 -15.11 -45.05 -10.27
N ILE A 743 -16.24 -45.60 -10.73
CA ILE A 743 -16.22 -46.79 -11.59
C ILE A 743 -15.69 -46.40 -12.99
N LYS A 744 -14.62 -47.05 -13.42
CA LYS A 744 -13.99 -46.88 -14.73
C LYS A 744 -13.96 -48.20 -15.50
N SER A 745 -14.08 -48.10 -16.81
CA SER A 745 -13.83 -49.22 -17.72
C SER A 745 -12.32 -49.43 -17.88
N THR A 746 -11.86 -50.67 -17.80
CA THR A 746 -10.50 -51.07 -18.21
C THR A 746 -10.48 -51.68 -19.61
N ASP A 747 -11.63 -51.79 -20.26
CA ASP A 747 -11.76 -52.31 -21.62
C ASP A 747 -12.54 -51.31 -22.49
N PRO A 748 -11.89 -50.22 -22.94
CA PRO A 748 -12.54 -49.15 -23.69
C PRO A 748 -13.13 -49.61 -25.03
N ASN A 749 -12.69 -50.76 -25.57
CA ASN A 749 -13.15 -51.29 -26.83
C ASN A 749 -14.51 -52.01 -26.72
N ASN A 750 -14.80 -52.58 -25.55
CA ASN A 750 -16.05 -53.31 -25.29
C ASN A 750 -16.95 -52.64 -24.25
N LEU A 751 -16.45 -51.62 -23.55
CA LEU A 751 -17.19 -50.80 -22.61
C LEU A 751 -16.65 -49.35 -22.58
N SER A 752 -17.48 -48.39 -22.98
CA SER A 752 -17.10 -46.98 -23.05
C SER A 752 -18.18 -46.07 -22.45
N PRO A 753 -17.82 -44.96 -21.79
CA PRO A 753 -18.80 -43.99 -21.32
C PRO A 753 -19.57 -43.35 -22.48
N VAL A 754 -20.82 -42.97 -22.23
CA VAL A 754 -21.69 -42.36 -23.26
C VAL A 754 -21.27 -40.91 -23.50
N LEU A 755 -21.00 -40.53 -24.75
CA LEU A 755 -20.79 -39.13 -25.15
C LEU A 755 -22.08 -38.31 -24.92
N MET A 756 -22.03 -37.36 -23.99
CA MET A 756 -23.13 -36.45 -23.64
C MET A 756 -23.17 -35.21 -24.53
N GLY A 757 -22.02 -34.77 -25.03
CA GLY A 757 -21.90 -33.59 -25.86
C GLY A 757 -20.44 -33.25 -26.16
N GLN A 758 -20.23 -32.09 -26.78
CA GLN A 758 -18.90 -31.54 -27.03
C GLN A 758 -18.89 -30.07 -26.60
N PHE A 759 -17.90 -29.69 -25.80
CA PHE A 759 -17.61 -28.29 -25.52
C PHE A 759 -16.77 -27.72 -26.65
N VAL A 760 -17.15 -26.55 -27.15
CA VAL A 760 -16.41 -25.84 -28.20
C VAL A 760 -15.98 -24.50 -27.67
N ASP A 761 -14.67 -24.29 -27.60
CA ASP A 761 -14.10 -22.95 -27.42
C ASP A 761 -14.25 -22.19 -28.74
N LYS A 762 -15.07 -21.15 -28.73
CA LYS A 762 -15.37 -20.35 -29.92
C LYS A 762 -14.19 -19.50 -30.38
N ASP A 763 -13.24 -19.22 -29.50
CA ASP A 763 -12.10 -18.35 -29.77
C ASP A 763 -10.90 -19.14 -30.33
N LYS A 764 -10.75 -20.40 -29.92
CA LYS A 764 -9.61 -21.25 -30.32
C LYS A 764 -9.99 -22.40 -31.26
N GLY A 765 -11.29 -22.64 -31.49
CA GLY A 765 -11.77 -23.78 -32.29
C GLY A 765 -11.45 -25.15 -31.69
N LEU A 766 -11.01 -25.19 -30.43
CA LEU A 766 -10.73 -26.42 -29.70
C LEU A 766 -12.05 -27.07 -29.27
N GLN A 767 -12.11 -28.39 -29.37
CA GLN A 767 -13.26 -29.20 -29.00
C GLN A 767 -12.87 -30.22 -27.93
N TRP A 768 -13.69 -30.36 -26.90
CA TRP A 768 -13.55 -31.38 -25.86
C TRP A 768 -14.83 -32.20 -25.77
N ASP A 769 -14.68 -33.51 -25.88
CA ASP A 769 -15.78 -34.46 -25.72
C ASP A 769 -16.18 -34.57 -24.24
N ASP A 770 -17.46 -34.39 -23.95
CA ASP A 770 -18.03 -34.56 -22.62
C ASP A 770 -18.66 -35.94 -22.52
N TYR A 771 -18.01 -36.84 -21.76
CA TYR A 771 -18.46 -38.20 -21.55
C TYR A 771 -19.17 -38.35 -20.20
N SER A 772 -20.22 -39.15 -20.17
CA SER A 772 -20.96 -39.44 -18.94
C SER A 772 -20.13 -40.21 -17.93
N LYS A 773 -20.25 -39.81 -16.66
CA LYS A 773 -19.65 -40.53 -15.52
C LYS A 773 -20.54 -41.68 -15.01
N ASP A 774 -21.83 -41.62 -15.32
CA ASP A 774 -22.84 -42.54 -14.77
C ASP A 774 -23.42 -43.50 -15.82
N PHE A 775 -23.25 -43.21 -17.11
CA PHE A 775 -23.79 -44.01 -18.21
C PHE A 775 -22.67 -44.53 -19.11
N PHE A 776 -22.68 -45.85 -19.32
CA PHE A 776 -21.76 -46.57 -20.19
C PHE A 776 -22.52 -47.37 -21.24
N GLN A 777 -21.86 -47.68 -22.34
CA GLN A 777 -22.32 -48.61 -23.38
C GLN A 777 -21.38 -49.80 -23.45
N ALA A 778 -21.95 -51.00 -23.49
CA ALA A 778 -21.23 -52.26 -23.59
C ALA A 778 -21.67 -53.07 -24.81
N VAL A 779 -20.70 -53.70 -25.49
CA VAL A 779 -20.98 -54.53 -26.67
C VAL A 779 -21.64 -55.85 -26.23
N ALA A 780 -22.79 -56.17 -26.83
CA ALA A 780 -23.51 -57.41 -26.56
C ALA A 780 -22.65 -58.65 -26.83
N GLY A 781 -22.70 -59.64 -25.92
CA GLY A 781 -21.92 -60.87 -26.01
C GLY A 781 -20.44 -60.75 -25.64
N SER A 782 -19.97 -59.56 -25.26
CA SER A 782 -18.61 -59.36 -24.72
C SER A 782 -18.56 -59.63 -23.20
N THR A 783 -17.35 -59.73 -22.64
CA THR A 783 -17.12 -59.69 -21.19
C THR A 783 -16.37 -58.41 -20.86
N VAL A 784 -17.02 -57.51 -20.15
CA VAL A 784 -16.48 -56.18 -19.85
C VAL A 784 -15.85 -56.15 -18.47
N LYS A 785 -14.82 -55.31 -18.32
CA LYS A 785 -14.05 -55.18 -17.08
C LYS A 785 -14.19 -53.78 -16.51
N LEU A 786 -14.59 -53.74 -15.24
CA LEU A 786 -14.82 -52.53 -14.48
C LEU A 786 -13.92 -52.52 -13.26
N GLN A 787 -13.34 -51.37 -12.96
CA GLN A 787 -12.61 -51.11 -11.73
C GLN A 787 -13.20 -49.91 -11.03
N ALA A 788 -13.11 -49.88 -9.71
CA ALA A 788 -13.38 -48.68 -8.92
C ALA A 788 -12.05 -48.17 -8.35
N PRO A 789 -11.19 -47.52 -9.17
CA PRO A 789 -9.97 -46.92 -8.68
C PRO A 789 -10.30 -45.85 -7.63
N ASN A 790 -9.54 -45.91 -6.55
CA ASN A 790 -9.68 -45.10 -5.36
C ASN A 790 -8.69 -43.94 -5.39
N ASN A 791 -9.10 -42.77 -4.89
CA ASN A 791 -8.24 -41.59 -4.77
C ASN A 791 -7.52 -41.48 -3.40
N THR A 792 -7.73 -42.43 -2.48
CA THR A 792 -7.15 -42.45 -1.13
C THR A 792 -6.58 -43.83 -0.79
N ALA A 793 -5.57 -43.85 0.07
CA ALA A 793 -4.94 -45.06 0.60
C ALA A 793 -5.73 -45.72 1.74
N SER A 794 -6.69 -45.00 2.33
CA SER A 794 -7.46 -45.43 3.52
C SER A 794 -8.82 -46.05 3.19
N LEU A 795 -8.90 -46.77 2.07
CA LEU A 795 -10.13 -47.46 1.64
C LEU A 795 -10.02 -48.97 1.82
N GLY A 796 -11.07 -49.55 2.41
CA GLY A 796 -11.24 -50.99 2.59
C GLY A 796 -11.59 -51.72 1.29
N THR A 797 -11.90 -53.01 1.41
CA THR A 797 -12.24 -53.86 0.25
C THR A 797 -13.52 -53.37 -0.43
N THR A 798 -13.49 -53.26 -1.76
CA THR A 798 -14.66 -52.91 -2.57
C THR A 798 -15.58 -54.11 -2.74
N THR A 799 -16.89 -53.89 -2.55
CA THR A 799 -17.96 -54.85 -2.82
C THR A 799 -18.76 -54.42 -4.04
N TRP A 800 -19.20 -55.38 -4.85
CA TRP A 800 -19.89 -55.11 -6.12
C TRP A 800 -21.28 -55.74 -6.10
N THR A 801 -22.28 -54.99 -6.57
CA THR A 801 -23.60 -55.54 -6.90
C THR A 801 -23.95 -55.26 -8.37
N VAL A 802 -24.59 -56.22 -9.01
CA VAL A 802 -25.11 -56.11 -10.38
C VAL A 802 -26.61 -56.37 -10.34
N ASP A 803 -27.40 -55.37 -10.74
CA ASP A 803 -28.87 -55.35 -10.66
C ASP A 803 -29.42 -55.65 -9.25
N GLY A 804 -28.65 -55.28 -8.22
CA GLY A 804 -28.99 -55.51 -6.81
C GLY A 804 -28.55 -56.88 -6.27
N GLU A 805 -27.97 -57.76 -7.09
CA GLU A 805 -27.38 -59.02 -6.65
C GLU A 805 -25.90 -58.85 -6.31
N GLU A 806 -25.49 -59.26 -5.11
CA GLU A 806 -24.10 -59.17 -4.65
C GLU A 806 -23.20 -60.21 -5.34
N ILE A 807 -22.07 -59.75 -5.85
CA ILE A 807 -21.09 -60.59 -6.55
C ILE A 807 -19.98 -60.99 -5.58
N ILE A 808 -20.13 -62.17 -5.01
CA ILE A 808 -19.11 -62.83 -4.18
C ILE A 808 -18.25 -63.78 -5.03
N ASN A 809 -16.97 -63.93 -4.69
CA ASN A 809 -15.99 -64.77 -5.37
C ASN A 809 -16.36 -66.26 -5.33
N THR A 810 -17.28 -66.66 -6.20
CA THR A 810 -17.55 -68.01 -6.74
C THR A 810 -18.91 -67.98 -7.43
N ASN A 811 -18.92 -67.91 -8.77
CA ASN A 811 -20.04 -68.21 -9.67
C ASN A 811 -21.45 -68.12 -9.04
N ASN A 812 -21.94 -66.91 -8.79
CA ASN A 812 -23.32 -66.71 -8.35
C ASN A 812 -24.26 -66.77 -9.57
N SER A 813 -25.40 -67.43 -9.39
CA SER A 813 -26.05 -68.28 -10.40
C SER A 813 -26.99 -67.60 -11.42
N SER A 814 -27.01 -66.27 -11.54
CA SER A 814 -27.91 -65.58 -12.49
C SER A 814 -27.21 -64.76 -13.58
N ILE A 815 -26.02 -64.21 -13.31
CA ILE A 815 -25.38 -63.18 -14.15
C ILE A 815 -23.96 -63.59 -14.60
N GLU A 816 -23.41 -64.73 -14.13
CA GLU A 816 -22.06 -65.23 -14.46
C GLU A 816 -20.91 -64.21 -14.22
N ALA A 817 -21.17 -63.13 -13.47
CA ALA A 817 -20.17 -62.13 -13.12
C ALA A 817 -19.29 -62.60 -11.96
N PHE A 818 -18.03 -62.16 -11.94
CA PHE A 818 -17.07 -62.48 -10.88
C PHE A 818 -16.09 -61.33 -10.62
N VAL A 819 -15.50 -61.31 -9.43
CA VAL A 819 -14.51 -60.31 -9.04
C VAL A 819 -13.10 -60.89 -9.14
N SER A 820 -12.13 -60.10 -9.60
CA SER A 820 -10.72 -60.47 -9.66
C SER A 820 -9.86 -59.42 -8.94
N ASP A 821 -8.54 -59.66 -8.88
CA ASP A 821 -7.55 -58.73 -8.31
C ASP A 821 -7.84 -58.33 -6.85
N GLY A 822 -8.19 -59.32 -6.02
CA GLY A 822 -8.42 -59.10 -4.59
C GLY A 822 -9.68 -58.30 -4.25
N GLY A 823 -10.65 -58.18 -5.17
CA GLY A 823 -11.92 -57.46 -4.95
C GLY A 823 -12.10 -56.20 -5.81
N ASN A 824 -11.04 -55.76 -6.51
CA ASN A 824 -11.04 -54.46 -7.18
C ASN A 824 -11.55 -54.45 -8.62
N THR A 825 -11.57 -55.59 -9.31
CA THR A 825 -11.98 -55.67 -10.72
C THR A 825 -13.23 -56.53 -10.86
N LEU A 826 -14.34 -55.95 -11.30
CA LEU A 826 -15.55 -56.68 -11.69
C LEU A 826 -15.45 -57.13 -13.16
N ASN A 827 -15.61 -58.42 -13.41
CA ASN A 827 -15.73 -59.00 -14.74
C ASN A 827 -17.20 -59.35 -14.97
N LEU A 828 -17.84 -58.69 -15.95
CA LEU A 828 -19.26 -58.81 -16.24
C LEU A 828 -19.49 -59.33 -17.68
N PRO A 829 -20.02 -60.54 -17.87
CA PRO A 829 -20.47 -60.99 -19.19
C PRO A 829 -21.78 -60.29 -19.60
N VAL A 830 -21.80 -59.72 -20.79
CA VAL A 830 -22.91 -58.90 -21.30
C VAL A 830 -23.93 -59.78 -22.02
N THR A 831 -24.82 -60.43 -21.26
CA THR A 831 -25.81 -61.42 -21.75
C THR A 831 -27.23 -60.87 -21.97
N LYS A 832 -27.58 -59.70 -21.40
CA LYS A 832 -28.87 -59.04 -21.65
C LYS A 832 -29.06 -58.65 -23.13
N GLN A 833 -30.32 -58.53 -23.55
CA GLN A 833 -30.68 -58.13 -24.92
C GLN A 833 -30.30 -56.67 -25.22
N LEU A 834 -30.17 -56.35 -26.51
CA LEU A 834 -29.89 -54.99 -27.01
C LEU A 834 -30.88 -53.96 -26.46
N GLY A 835 -30.35 -52.82 -25.99
CA GLY A 835 -31.12 -51.74 -25.39
C GLY A 835 -31.49 -51.96 -23.91
N ALA A 836 -31.29 -53.16 -23.35
CA ALA A 836 -31.39 -53.38 -21.92
C ALA A 836 -30.20 -52.74 -21.18
N SER A 837 -30.30 -52.59 -19.86
CA SER A 837 -29.21 -52.03 -19.05
C SER A 837 -28.94 -52.85 -17.79
N TYR A 838 -27.70 -52.84 -17.34
CA TYR A 838 -27.28 -53.29 -16.01
C TYR A 838 -27.16 -52.08 -15.09
N THR A 839 -27.57 -52.23 -13.84
CA THR A 839 -27.27 -51.28 -12.76
C THR A 839 -26.14 -51.86 -11.92
N ILE A 840 -24.96 -51.23 -11.96
CA ILE A 840 -23.78 -51.74 -11.27
C ILE A 840 -23.47 -50.79 -10.13
N THR A 841 -23.36 -51.31 -8.92
CA THR A 841 -23.00 -50.53 -7.74
C THR A 841 -21.72 -51.05 -7.12
N SER A 842 -20.78 -50.13 -6.88
CA SER A 842 -19.56 -50.34 -6.11
C SER A 842 -19.73 -49.70 -4.74
N THR A 843 -19.48 -50.48 -3.68
CA THR A 843 -19.48 -49.97 -2.30
C THR A 843 -18.11 -50.21 -1.67
N THR A 844 -17.45 -49.14 -1.25
CA THR A 844 -16.10 -49.18 -0.66
C THR A 844 -16.12 -48.45 0.68
N SER A 845 -15.63 -49.09 1.74
CA SER A 845 -15.62 -48.49 3.08
C SER A 845 -14.42 -47.57 3.29
N HIS A 846 -14.64 -46.29 3.59
CA HIS A 846 -13.60 -45.33 3.98
C HIS A 846 -13.42 -45.39 5.49
N LYS A 847 -12.38 -46.10 5.94
CA LYS A 847 -12.08 -46.30 7.37
C LYS A 847 -10.58 -46.30 7.58
N GLN A 848 -10.13 -45.55 8.59
CA GLN A 848 -8.73 -45.57 8.99
C GLN A 848 -8.46 -46.86 9.79
N ASP A 849 -7.28 -47.47 9.61
CA ASP A 849 -6.89 -48.63 10.41
C ASP A 849 -6.65 -48.23 11.88
N GLU A 850 -6.73 -49.18 12.81
CA GLU A 850 -6.63 -48.89 14.24
C GLU A 850 -5.28 -48.27 14.66
N ALA A 851 -4.19 -48.57 13.96
CA ALA A 851 -2.89 -47.97 14.26
C ALA A 851 -2.88 -46.50 13.87
N THR A 852 -3.41 -46.17 12.69
CA THR A 852 -3.56 -44.80 12.20
C THR A 852 -4.49 -43.99 13.10
N LYS A 853 -5.63 -44.55 13.53
CA LYS A 853 -6.54 -43.91 14.51
C LYS A 853 -5.84 -43.56 15.81
N LYS A 854 -5.01 -44.49 16.31
CA LYS A 854 -4.23 -44.27 17.53
C LYS A 854 -3.19 -43.16 17.32
N ALA A 855 -2.48 -43.15 16.19
CA ALA A 855 -1.50 -42.11 15.89
C ALA A 855 -2.13 -40.71 15.76
N LEU A 856 -3.31 -40.61 15.12
CA LEU A 856 -4.08 -39.36 15.01
C LEU A 856 -4.42 -38.78 16.39
N TYR A 857 -4.83 -39.64 17.32
CA TYR A 857 -5.09 -39.23 18.71
C TYR A 857 -3.82 -38.89 19.48
N ASP A 858 -2.82 -39.78 19.49
CA ASP A 858 -1.64 -39.65 20.34
C ASP A 858 -0.76 -38.44 19.93
N LYS A 859 -0.71 -38.09 18.64
CA LYS A 859 0.18 -37.03 18.12
C LYS A 859 -0.52 -35.69 17.87
N TRP A 860 -1.77 -35.72 17.44
CA TRP A 860 -2.52 -34.51 17.05
C TRP A 860 -3.83 -34.32 17.81
N ASN A 861 -4.10 -35.16 18.82
CA ASN A 861 -5.29 -35.10 19.68
C ASN A 861 -6.62 -35.17 18.89
N ILE A 862 -6.63 -35.87 17.76
CA ILE A 862 -7.83 -36.07 16.94
C ILE A 862 -8.61 -37.26 17.51
N SER A 863 -9.80 -37.01 18.05
CA SER A 863 -10.67 -38.03 18.63
C SER A 863 -11.20 -39.00 17.56
N ARG A 864 -11.35 -40.28 17.92
CA ARG A 864 -11.99 -41.30 17.09
C ARG A 864 -13.41 -40.92 16.64
N SER A 865 -14.11 -40.10 17.42
CA SER A 865 -15.47 -39.61 17.12
C SER A 865 -15.50 -38.58 15.99
N ASN A 866 -14.35 -37.96 15.67
CA ASN A 866 -14.26 -36.86 14.72
C ASN A 866 -13.77 -37.34 13.34
N LEU A 867 -13.49 -38.64 13.19
CA LEU A 867 -13.05 -39.23 11.93
C LEU A 867 -14.24 -39.39 10.97
N SER A 868 -14.04 -39.00 9.73
CA SER A 868 -15.01 -38.98 8.64
C SER A 868 -15.16 -40.36 7.98
N GLU A 869 -15.52 -41.38 8.76
CA GLU A 869 -15.67 -42.75 8.27
C GLU A 869 -17.05 -42.98 7.63
N ASN A 870 -17.08 -43.30 6.34
CA ASN A 870 -18.32 -43.53 5.59
C ASN A 870 -18.14 -44.60 4.51
N ASP A 871 -19.24 -45.24 4.12
CA ASP A 871 -19.24 -46.11 2.94
C ASP A 871 -19.47 -45.27 1.67
N ILE A 872 -18.56 -45.40 0.71
CA ILE A 872 -18.63 -44.74 -0.59
C ILE A 872 -19.40 -45.64 -1.54
N VAL A 873 -20.57 -45.18 -1.95
CA VAL A 873 -21.43 -45.90 -2.89
C VAL A 873 -21.40 -45.19 -4.24
N LYS A 874 -21.02 -45.90 -5.30
CA LYS A 874 -21.11 -45.41 -6.69
C LYS A 874 -21.93 -46.37 -7.54
N THR A 875 -22.89 -45.83 -8.27
CA THR A 875 -23.78 -46.61 -9.13
C THR A 875 -23.69 -46.08 -10.56
N ILE A 876 -23.44 -46.97 -11.51
CA ILE A 876 -23.47 -46.68 -12.95
C ILE A 876 -24.54 -47.51 -13.65
N LYS A 877 -24.98 -47.05 -14.82
CA LYS A 877 -25.82 -47.80 -15.75
C LYS A 877 -25.03 -48.18 -17.00
N VAL A 878 -25.00 -49.47 -17.30
CA VAL A 878 -24.36 -50.00 -18.52
C VAL A 878 -25.45 -50.44 -19.49
N ILE A 879 -25.57 -49.76 -20.62
CA ILE A 879 -26.55 -50.04 -21.67
C ILE A 879 -25.93 -51.03 -22.67
N VAL A 880 -26.65 -52.09 -23.02
CA VAL A 880 -26.20 -53.07 -24.01
C VAL A 880 -26.43 -52.53 -25.42
N SER A 881 -25.38 -52.47 -26.23
CA SER A 881 -25.40 -51.99 -27.62
C SER A 881 -24.70 -52.96 -28.58
N ASP A 882 -25.03 -52.82 -29.86
CA ASP A 882 -24.47 -53.62 -30.96
C ASP A 882 -23.02 -53.21 -31.28
N ASN A 883 -22.66 -51.97 -30.96
CA ASN A 883 -21.32 -51.39 -31.12
C ASN A 883 -21.09 -50.24 -30.13
N ILE A 884 -19.81 -49.88 -29.96
CA ILE A 884 -19.37 -48.66 -29.28
C ILE A 884 -18.89 -47.71 -30.38
N ASN A 885 -19.78 -46.87 -30.87
CA ASN A 885 -19.42 -45.88 -31.89
C ASN A 885 -18.94 -44.60 -31.21
N GLY A 886 -17.62 -44.38 -31.17
CA GLY A 886 -17.02 -43.10 -30.82
C GLY A 886 -17.27 -41.96 -31.81
N GLU A 887 -17.99 -42.17 -32.93
CA GLU A 887 -18.04 -41.16 -34.02
C GLU A 887 -19.40 -40.96 -34.71
N LYS A 888 -20.53 -41.41 -34.15
CA LYS A 888 -21.84 -41.00 -34.71
C LYS A 888 -22.74 -40.40 -33.66
N LYS A 889 -22.94 -39.09 -33.81
CA LYS A 889 -24.08 -38.31 -33.30
C LYS A 889 -25.25 -39.25 -33.04
N ILE A 890 -25.66 -39.36 -31.77
CA ILE A 890 -27.06 -39.67 -31.48
C ILE A 890 -27.83 -38.45 -32.00
N THR A 891 -28.06 -38.44 -33.31
CA THR A 891 -29.08 -37.61 -33.91
C THR A 891 -30.34 -38.24 -33.37
N TYR A 892 -30.95 -37.59 -32.37
CA TYR A 892 -32.36 -37.79 -32.09
C TYR A 892 -33.05 -37.57 -33.43
N GLN A 893 -33.37 -38.68 -34.10
CA GLN A 893 -34.15 -38.67 -35.32
C GLN A 893 -35.41 -37.90 -34.96
N LYS A 894 -35.52 -36.72 -35.56
CA LYS A 894 -36.66 -35.83 -35.52
C LYS A 894 -37.90 -36.66 -35.88
N LYS A 895 -38.55 -37.22 -34.86
CA LYS A 895 -39.83 -37.90 -35.01
C LYS A 895 -40.76 -37.39 -33.92
N ASP A 896 -41.63 -36.52 -34.39
CA ASP A 896 -42.78 -35.89 -33.74
C ASP A 896 -42.45 -34.87 -32.65
N GLU A 897 -42.69 -33.60 -33.00
CA GLU A 897 -42.50 -32.37 -32.21
C GLU A 897 -43.35 -32.32 -30.91
N ASN A 898 -44.08 -33.39 -30.58
CA ASN A 898 -44.90 -33.51 -29.36
C ASN A 898 -44.18 -34.19 -28.18
N LYS A 899 -42.88 -34.52 -28.27
CA LYS A 899 -42.15 -35.24 -27.20
C LYS A 899 -41.04 -34.48 -26.49
N ILE A 900 -40.73 -33.24 -26.88
CA ILE A 900 -39.67 -32.44 -26.24
C ILE A 900 -39.99 -32.15 -24.77
N LEU A 901 -41.26 -31.90 -24.44
CA LEU A 901 -41.71 -31.77 -23.06
C LEU A 901 -41.57 -33.09 -22.28
N ALA A 902 -41.89 -34.23 -22.90
CA ALA A 902 -41.80 -35.54 -22.24
C ALA A 902 -40.35 -35.95 -21.90
N SER A 903 -39.36 -35.57 -22.71
CA SER A 903 -37.94 -35.86 -22.42
C SER A 903 -37.35 -34.94 -21.36
N LEU A 904 -37.80 -33.68 -21.30
CA LEU A 904 -37.48 -32.76 -20.21
C LEU A 904 -38.03 -33.26 -18.87
N PHE A 905 -39.21 -33.89 -18.86
CA PHE A 905 -39.81 -34.44 -17.64
C PHE A 905 -39.25 -35.82 -17.21
N SER A 906 -38.66 -36.61 -18.11
CA SER A 906 -38.11 -37.93 -17.77
C SER A 906 -36.75 -37.91 -17.09
N GLY A 907 -36.03 -36.78 -17.14
CA GLY A 907 -34.71 -36.60 -16.52
C GLY A 907 -34.72 -35.82 -15.21
N LEU A 908 -35.88 -35.31 -14.77
CA LEU A 908 -35.97 -34.52 -13.55
C LEU A 908 -35.91 -35.44 -12.31
N PRO A 909 -35.08 -35.11 -11.30
CA PRO A 909 -35.07 -35.81 -10.03
C PRO A 909 -36.49 -35.92 -9.43
N GLY A 910 -36.79 -37.03 -8.75
CA GLY A 910 -38.13 -37.32 -8.25
C GLY A 910 -38.74 -36.21 -7.37
N TYR A 911 -37.93 -35.41 -6.70
CA TYR A 911 -38.39 -34.28 -5.89
C TYR A 911 -39.00 -33.15 -6.73
N ILE A 912 -38.51 -32.89 -7.95
CA ILE A 912 -39.10 -31.85 -8.83
C ILE A 912 -40.46 -32.31 -9.35
N SER A 913 -40.61 -33.60 -9.68
CA SER A 913 -41.91 -34.18 -10.04
C SER A 913 -42.92 -34.07 -8.89
N PHE A 914 -42.46 -34.27 -7.65
CA PHE A 914 -43.28 -34.09 -6.45
C PHE A 914 -43.67 -32.62 -6.22
N LEU A 915 -42.73 -31.68 -6.35
CA LEU A 915 -42.97 -30.25 -6.19
C LEU A 915 -43.96 -29.73 -7.24
N PHE A 916 -43.80 -30.16 -8.50
CA PHE A 916 -44.72 -29.81 -9.59
C PHE A 916 -46.13 -30.34 -9.34
N LYS A 917 -46.27 -31.58 -8.82
CA LYS A 917 -47.57 -32.13 -8.41
C LYS A 917 -48.21 -31.30 -7.32
N ILE A 918 -47.46 -30.80 -6.34
CA ILE A 918 -47.99 -29.91 -5.28
C ILE A 918 -48.49 -28.60 -5.89
N ILE A 919 -47.71 -27.96 -6.77
CA ILE A 919 -48.07 -26.69 -7.41
C ILE A 919 -49.35 -26.84 -8.23
N VAL A 920 -49.44 -27.88 -9.07
CA VAL A 920 -50.63 -28.14 -9.90
C VAL A 920 -51.85 -28.44 -9.03
N THR A 921 -51.68 -29.20 -7.94
CA THR A 921 -52.77 -29.51 -7.01
C THR A 921 -53.29 -28.24 -6.33
N PHE A 922 -52.39 -27.36 -5.88
CA PHE A 922 -52.77 -26.07 -5.28
C PHE A 922 -53.49 -25.16 -6.28
N ALA A 923 -52.99 -25.06 -7.50
CA ALA A 923 -53.64 -24.28 -8.56
C ALA A 923 -55.06 -24.80 -8.84
N LEU A 924 -55.23 -26.13 -8.86
CA LEU A 924 -56.52 -26.75 -9.08
C LEU A 924 -57.52 -26.51 -7.94
N ILE A 925 -57.04 -26.53 -6.68
CA ILE A 925 -57.85 -26.20 -5.49
C ILE A 925 -58.30 -24.73 -5.52
N ILE A 926 -57.41 -23.80 -5.85
CA ILE A 926 -57.74 -22.37 -5.93
C ILE A 926 -58.76 -22.13 -7.05
N PHE A 927 -58.53 -22.73 -8.22
CA PHE A 927 -59.42 -22.60 -9.36
C PHE A 927 -60.81 -23.15 -9.06
N SER A 928 -60.90 -24.35 -8.48
CA SER A 928 -62.18 -24.97 -8.12
C SER A 928 -62.90 -24.22 -7.00
N SER A 929 -62.18 -23.70 -6.00
CA SER A 929 -62.76 -22.86 -4.95
C SER A 929 -63.32 -21.54 -5.50
N SER A 930 -62.60 -20.90 -6.41
CA SER A 930 -63.06 -19.68 -7.09
C SER A 930 -64.29 -19.93 -7.96
N LEU A 931 -64.34 -21.06 -8.66
CA LEU A 931 -65.50 -21.48 -9.45
C LEU A 931 -66.74 -21.72 -8.57
N ILE A 932 -66.56 -22.39 -7.42
CA ILE A 932 -67.66 -22.66 -6.47
C ILE A 932 -68.19 -21.35 -5.88
N LEU A 933 -67.31 -20.41 -5.53
CA LEU A 933 -67.71 -19.10 -5.02
C LEU A 933 -68.38 -18.24 -6.09
N SER A 934 -67.99 -18.37 -7.35
CA SER A 934 -68.61 -17.66 -8.49
C SER A 934 -70.02 -18.17 -8.82
N ILE A 935 -70.31 -19.45 -8.57
CA ILE A 935 -71.63 -20.06 -8.82
C ILE A 935 -72.55 -19.95 -7.60
N SER A 936 -72.05 -19.54 -6.42
CA SER A 936 -72.88 -19.37 -5.23
C SER A 936 -73.75 -18.11 -5.35
N PRO A 937 -75.09 -18.23 -5.38
CA PRO A 937 -75.96 -17.07 -5.49
C PRO A 937 -75.83 -16.19 -4.24
N GLU A 938 -75.61 -14.89 -4.44
CA GLU A 938 -75.63 -13.90 -3.35
C GLU A 938 -76.94 -14.03 -2.57
N ARG A 939 -76.86 -14.51 -1.33
CA ARG A 939 -77.95 -14.32 -0.37
C ARG A 939 -78.03 -12.82 -0.09
N LYS A 940 -79.01 -12.16 -0.69
CA LYS A 940 -79.54 -10.90 -0.16
C LYS A 940 -80.17 -11.22 1.19
N GLU A 941 -79.42 -11.01 2.27
CA GLU A 941 -80.01 -10.88 3.60
C GLU A 941 -80.57 -9.46 3.75
N TYR A 942 -81.79 -9.42 4.29
CA TYR A 942 -82.64 -8.26 4.54
C TYR A 942 -82.11 -7.39 5.68
#